data_AF-A0A4P5WQM2-F1
#
_entry.id   AF-A0A4P5WQM2-F1
#
_cell.length_a   1.000
_cell.length_b   1.000
_cell.length_c   1.000
_cell.angle_alpha   90.00
_cell.angle_beta   90.00
_cell.angle_gamma   90.00
#
_symmetry.space_group_name_H-M   'P 1'
#
loop_
_entity.id
_entity.type
_entity.pdbx_description
1 polymer ?
#
loop_
_entity_poly.entity_id
_entity_poly.type
_entity_poly.pdbx_seq_one_letter_code
_entity_poly.pdbx_strand_id
1 'polypeptide(L)'
;MRTGKRRREQKHLISAQVIEFLEDRRLLATVNFSIDPQQDNRPISKFVYGVNQSLEGSYSNATFTRLGGNRWTAWNWENNASNAGSDWYFQNDAYLGGGDTPGGAVIPALQNAAARNAGALLTIPINGYVAADKNGGDDVRNSGSNYLQTRFRQELPAKGAPFSLTPDTTDAFVYQDEFVNWVNVNFPTGQTDPDRPIFFSLDNEPDLWSSTHAEVHPAATIYAELISKTISFADAIKDAAPSSRIFGPVNYGWNGCVNLQNAPDAAGRDFQAYYLQQLAQAEATYGHRLVDVLDMHWYPEATGGGIRITGSDTSDAVVAARLQAPRSLWDPTYTETSWITQWSTLGPIRLLPRMAEKINQNYAGTKLAITEYNYGGGSHISGGIAQADVLGIFGREGVFAANSWALSSNETFIQGGFRMFRNFDGLNGTFGDVSIRAVTDDIAGSSVYASLNSGNANEMIVVAINKTGAPLSSLMNLAGVLPGATVSAFQLTGASALPQPAGSTTITNPQSFACTLPAYSVTTLRIVGLTSINSAPTVATPAAAAQNPVTGSTVNLSVLGADDGGESLLKYTWSVVGAPPAPVTFSASGTNAAKNVTATFGAAGTYTLRAAISDGSLITNSDVTITVSQTLTSIAVTPAVATINTGATKQYAAVARDQFGNAMATQPAFAWTVSSGGGSVTSTGLFTAAATAGTSVVRAAIGTLAGSATVTIVVPVPAAPSTLKLTAISRTQINLSWLDNSNNESGFMIERSLDGINFNQIAMVGPNVQTWSATGLLAGTRYYFRVRAWNSGGNSAYSNIANVKTKP
;
A
#
# COMPACT_ATOMS: atom_id res chain seq x y z
N MET A 1 -38.96 -0.12 98.33
CA MET A 1 -39.15 0.90 97.28
C MET A 1 -38.14 0.67 96.16
N ARG A 2 -38.52 0.97 94.92
CA ARG A 2 -37.84 0.69 93.64
C ARG A 2 -36.35 1.07 93.60
N THR A 3 -35.52 0.23 92.96
CA THR A 3 -34.66 0.50 91.78
C THR A 3 -33.46 -0.48 91.75
N GLY A 4 -33.13 -1.04 90.59
CA GLY A 4 -31.85 -1.74 90.38
C GLY A 4 -31.91 -3.12 89.70
N LYS A 5 -32.33 -3.19 88.44
CA LYS A 5 -32.03 -4.33 87.54
C LYS A 5 -31.98 -3.83 86.09
N ARG A 6 -30.77 -3.59 85.58
CA ARG A 6 -30.36 -3.58 84.15
C ARG A 6 -28.91 -3.09 84.07
N ARG A 7 -27.94 -3.96 84.38
CA ARG A 7 -26.50 -3.76 84.04
C ARG A 7 -25.66 -5.00 84.38
N ARG A 8 -26.03 -6.17 83.86
CA ARG A 8 -25.17 -7.37 83.96
C ARG A 8 -25.52 -8.44 82.91
N GLU A 9 -25.71 -8.01 81.66
CA GLU A 9 -25.84 -8.95 80.52
C GLU A 9 -25.30 -8.34 79.20
N GLN A 10 -24.51 -7.28 79.29
CA GLN A 10 -24.02 -6.52 78.13
C GLN A 10 -22.48 -6.41 78.12
N LYS A 11 -21.79 -7.41 78.68
CA LYS A 11 -20.32 -7.45 78.78
C LYS A 11 -19.66 -8.74 78.26
N HIS A 12 -20.42 -9.63 77.61
CA HIS A 12 -19.88 -10.85 76.96
C HIS A 12 -20.31 -11.03 75.50
N LEU A 13 -20.95 -10.01 74.89
CA LEU A 13 -21.33 -10.02 73.47
C LEU A 13 -20.57 -8.98 72.63
N ILE A 14 -19.65 -8.22 73.23
CA ILE A 14 -18.88 -7.16 72.53
C ILE A 14 -17.44 -7.61 72.22
N SER A 15 -16.94 -8.72 72.79
CA SER A 15 -15.58 -9.21 72.50
C SER A 15 -15.50 -10.30 71.44
N ALA A 16 -16.61 -10.82 70.92
CA ALA A 16 -16.60 -11.76 69.79
C ALA A 16 -16.78 -11.04 68.43
N GLN A 17 -17.64 -10.01 68.37
CA GLN A 17 -17.86 -9.24 67.12
C GLN A 17 -16.79 -8.18 66.83
N VAL A 18 -15.90 -7.88 67.78
CA VAL A 18 -14.76 -6.96 67.56
C VAL A 18 -13.45 -7.72 67.29
N ILE A 19 -13.42 -9.04 67.52
CA ILE A 19 -12.27 -9.88 67.16
C ILE A 19 -12.38 -10.40 65.72
N GLU A 20 -13.59 -10.47 65.13
CA GLU A 20 -13.76 -10.76 63.70
C GLU A 20 -13.43 -9.58 62.77
N PHE A 21 -13.24 -8.36 63.30
CA PHE A 21 -12.89 -7.17 62.51
C PHE A 21 -11.39 -6.80 62.55
N LEU A 22 -10.56 -7.60 63.24
CA LEU A 22 -9.14 -7.30 63.43
C LEU A 22 -8.18 -8.44 63.03
N GLU A 23 -8.68 -9.57 62.51
CA GLU A 23 -7.82 -10.68 62.01
C GLU A 23 -7.58 -10.74 60.50
N ASP A 24 -8.01 -9.76 59.70
CA ASP A 24 -7.59 -9.73 58.28
C ASP A 24 -7.18 -8.33 57.76
N ARG A 25 -6.41 -7.60 58.56
CA ARG A 25 -5.43 -6.65 57.99
C ARG A 25 -4.14 -7.36 57.61
N ARG A 26 -4.23 -8.46 56.87
CA ARG A 26 -3.15 -8.74 55.92
C ARG A 26 -3.22 -7.60 54.92
N LEU A 27 -2.20 -6.73 54.94
CA LEU A 27 -1.97 -5.78 53.85
C LEU A 27 -2.00 -6.60 52.56
N LEU A 28 -3.05 -6.44 51.75
CA LEU A 28 -3.13 -7.06 50.44
C LEU A 28 -1.84 -6.70 49.69
N ALA A 29 -1.23 -7.68 49.02
CA ALA A 29 -0.10 -7.38 48.15
C ALA A 29 -0.56 -6.33 47.13
N THR A 30 0.25 -5.26 47.02
CA THR A 30 -0.08 -4.11 46.17
C THR A 30 0.57 -4.28 44.81
N VAL A 31 -0.19 -4.05 43.75
CA VAL A 31 0.29 -3.98 42.37
C VAL A 31 -0.04 -2.60 41.80
N ASN A 32 0.88 -2.00 41.05
CA ASN A 32 0.66 -0.69 40.45
C ASN A 32 0.40 -0.85 38.95
N PHE A 33 -0.70 -0.28 38.49
CA PHE A 33 -0.99 -0.12 37.06
C PHE A 33 -0.82 1.33 36.65
N SER A 34 -0.05 1.57 35.59
CA SER A 34 0.09 2.89 34.98
C SER A 34 -0.59 2.88 33.61
N ILE A 35 -1.64 3.68 33.46
CA ILE A 35 -2.48 3.72 32.25
C ILE A 35 -2.53 5.15 31.73
N ASP A 36 -2.13 5.31 30.47
CA ASP A 36 -2.08 6.62 29.81
C ASP A 36 -2.76 6.58 28.43
N PRO A 37 -3.92 7.23 28.28
CA PRO A 37 -4.66 7.23 27.02
C PRO A 37 -4.02 8.07 25.90
N GLN A 38 -2.93 8.79 26.18
CA GLN A 38 -2.19 9.58 25.20
C GLN A 38 -0.95 8.86 24.65
N GLN A 39 -0.63 7.67 25.16
CA GLN A 39 0.57 6.92 24.78
C GLN A 39 0.24 5.56 24.17
N ASP A 40 1.09 5.12 23.25
CA ASP A 40 1.00 3.83 22.57
C ASP A 40 -0.34 3.54 21.88
N ASN A 41 -1.03 4.60 21.40
CA ASN A 41 -2.32 4.49 20.72
C ASN A 41 -2.20 3.66 19.44
N ARG A 42 -2.89 2.52 19.40
CA ARG A 42 -2.85 1.57 18.28
C ARG A 42 -4.26 1.01 17.98
N PRO A 43 -4.70 1.00 16.71
CA PRO A 43 -5.95 0.33 16.35
C PRO A 43 -5.90 -1.16 16.70
N ILE A 44 -6.96 -1.66 17.33
CA ILE A 44 -7.18 -3.08 17.58
C ILE A 44 -7.99 -3.62 16.41
N SER A 45 -7.45 -4.61 15.70
CA SER A 45 -8.23 -5.27 14.66
C SER A 45 -9.43 -5.97 15.30
N LYS A 46 -10.65 -5.69 14.81
CA LYS A 46 -11.85 -6.38 15.31
C LYS A 46 -11.75 -7.90 15.12
N PHE A 47 -10.94 -8.40 14.19
CA PHE A 47 -10.88 -9.84 13.89
C PHE A 47 -10.07 -10.68 14.89
N VAL A 48 -9.45 -10.06 15.91
CA VAL A 48 -8.77 -10.81 16.99
C VAL A 48 -9.73 -11.50 17.95
N TYR A 49 -11.01 -11.07 17.98
CA TYR A 49 -12.05 -11.69 18.79
C TYR A 49 -12.82 -12.72 17.97
N GLY A 50 -12.09 -13.63 17.32
CA GLY A 50 -12.66 -14.67 16.47
C GLY A 50 -12.73 -16.05 17.12
N VAL A 51 -13.56 -16.91 16.52
CA VAL A 51 -13.73 -18.32 16.89
C VAL A 51 -13.81 -19.21 15.65
N ASN A 52 -13.45 -20.48 15.78
CA ASN A 52 -13.72 -21.51 14.76
C ASN A 52 -15.10 -22.15 14.94
N GLN A 53 -15.71 -21.98 16.11
CA GLN A 53 -17.06 -22.45 16.40
C GLN A 53 -18.10 -21.46 15.83
N SER A 54 -19.38 -21.78 15.99
CA SER A 54 -20.48 -20.88 15.65
C SER A 54 -20.44 -19.58 16.46
N LEU A 55 -20.82 -18.45 15.87
CA LEU A 55 -21.01 -17.16 16.56
C LEU A 55 -22.33 -17.12 17.36
N GLU A 56 -22.80 -18.27 17.84
CA GLU A 56 -24.02 -18.38 18.63
C GLU A 56 -23.73 -18.49 20.12
N GLY A 57 -24.79 -18.33 20.92
CA GLY A 57 -24.71 -18.48 22.37
C GLY A 57 -23.65 -17.56 22.99
N SER A 58 -22.62 -18.16 23.58
CA SER A 58 -21.55 -17.42 24.27
C SER A 58 -20.64 -16.59 23.37
N TYR A 59 -20.65 -16.83 22.06
CA TYR A 59 -19.83 -16.09 21.08
C TYR A 59 -20.66 -15.12 20.23
N SER A 60 -21.88 -14.76 20.66
CA SER A 60 -22.77 -13.86 19.89
C SER A 60 -22.21 -12.47 19.61
N ASN A 61 -21.25 -11.99 20.41
CA ASN A 61 -20.55 -10.72 20.19
C ASN A 61 -19.06 -10.91 19.79
N ALA A 62 -18.68 -12.13 19.38
CA ALA A 62 -17.45 -12.33 18.63
C ALA A 62 -17.60 -11.73 17.23
N THR A 63 -16.49 -11.30 16.66
CA THR A 63 -16.46 -10.41 15.47
C THR A 63 -15.86 -11.08 14.25
N PHE A 64 -15.48 -12.35 14.36
CA PHE A 64 -14.86 -13.11 13.29
C PHE A 64 -15.13 -14.61 13.44
N THR A 65 -15.46 -15.29 12.36
CA THR A 65 -15.60 -16.75 12.33
C THR A 65 -14.69 -17.35 11.27
N ARG A 66 -14.12 -18.52 11.55
CA ARG A 66 -13.32 -19.28 10.60
C ARG A 66 -13.99 -20.62 10.33
N LEU A 67 -14.13 -20.93 9.05
CA LEU A 67 -14.54 -22.22 8.52
C LEU A 67 -13.28 -22.92 8.02
N GLY A 68 -12.60 -23.61 8.92
CA GLY A 68 -11.33 -24.28 8.68
C GLY A 68 -11.07 -25.43 9.67
N GLY A 69 -9.84 -25.92 9.68
CA GLY A 69 -9.47 -27.18 10.35
C GLY A 69 -9.49 -28.37 9.38
N ASN A 70 -9.00 -29.53 9.84
CA ASN A 70 -8.76 -30.74 9.03
C ASN A 70 -9.88 -31.06 8.03
N ARG A 71 -11.14 -31.03 8.48
CA ARG A 71 -12.30 -31.35 7.63
C ARG A 71 -12.42 -30.53 6.34
N TRP A 72 -11.89 -29.31 6.33
CA TRP A 72 -12.00 -28.40 5.19
C TRP A 72 -10.97 -28.66 4.10
N THR A 73 -9.87 -29.34 4.41
CA THR A 73 -8.79 -29.68 3.46
C THR A 73 -9.27 -30.50 2.26
N ALA A 74 -10.27 -31.37 2.45
CA ALA A 74 -10.86 -32.19 1.38
C ALA A 74 -12.36 -31.90 1.16
N TRP A 75 -12.81 -30.68 1.50
CA TRP A 75 -14.20 -30.28 1.32
C TRP A 75 -14.49 -29.89 -0.14
N ASN A 76 -15.52 -30.49 -0.72
CA ASN A 76 -15.98 -30.19 -2.07
C ASN A 76 -17.18 -29.24 -2.02
N TRP A 77 -17.02 -28.01 -2.50
CA TRP A 77 -18.08 -26.99 -2.47
C TRP A 77 -19.27 -27.33 -3.36
N GLU A 78 -19.11 -28.18 -4.37
CA GLU A 78 -20.16 -28.49 -5.35
C GLU A 78 -21.23 -29.40 -4.75
N ASN A 79 -20.82 -30.34 -3.91
CA ASN A 79 -21.69 -31.37 -3.32
C ASN A 79 -21.67 -31.39 -1.78
N ASN A 80 -20.81 -30.60 -1.12
CA ASN A 80 -20.56 -30.55 0.33
C ASN A 80 -20.06 -31.83 0.99
N ALA A 81 -19.55 -32.79 0.21
CA ALA A 81 -18.80 -33.90 0.77
C ALA A 81 -17.48 -33.39 1.38
N SER A 82 -16.99 -34.08 2.40
CA SER A 82 -15.67 -33.84 3.00
C SER A 82 -15.03 -35.16 3.42
N ASN A 83 -13.71 -35.18 3.56
CA ASN A 83 -12.98 -36.31 4.15
C ASN A 83 -12.56 -35.99 5.59
N ALA A 84 -12.65 -36.99 6.47
CA ALA A 84 -12.26 -36.85 7.87
C ALA A 84 -10.74 -36.91 8.11
N GLY A 85 -9.97 -37.40 7.14
CA GLY A 85 -8.57 -37.73 7.33
C GLY A 85 -8.39 -38.75 8.47
N SER A 86 -7.24 -38.68 9.13
CA SER A 86 -6.90 -39.53 10.27
C SER A 86 -7.82 -39.33 11.49
N ASP A 87 -8.57 -38.22 11.56
CA ASP A 87 -9.46 -37.95 12.69
C ASP A 87 -10.57 -38.99 12.79
N TRP A 88 -11.02 -39.52 11.65
CA TRP A 88 -12.03 -40.57 11.63
C TRP A 88 -11.95 -41.45 10.37
N TYR A 89 -11.14 -42.50 10.44
CA TYR A 89 -11.03 -43.57 9.43
C TYR A 89 -10.77 -43.11 7.99
N PHE A 90 -10.24 -41.92 7.71
CA PHE A 90 -10.03 -41.41 6.34
C PHE A 90 -11.29 -41.47 5.46
N GLN A 91 -12.48 -41.42 6.06
CA GLN A 91 -13.74 -41.64 5.33
C GLN A 91 -14.25 -40.34 4.70
N ASN A 92 -14.91 -40.46 3.55
CA ASN A 92 -15.75 -39.41 3.00
C ASN A 92 -17.13 -39.44 3.66
N ASP A 93 -17.70 -38.29 4.02
CA ASP A 93 -19.07 -38.21 4.55
C ASP A 93 -19.69 -36.80 4.41
N ALA A 94 -20.88 -36.63 4.98
CA ALA A 94 -21.65 -35.38 4.99
C ALA A 94 -21.48 -34.58 6.30
N TYR A 95 -20.37 -34.75 7.04
CA TYR A 95 -20.20 -34.17 8.38
C TYR A 95 -20.39 -32.64 8.42
N LEU A 96 -19.88 -31.91 7.43
CA LEU A 96 -20.03 -30.45 7.35
C LEU A 96 -21.45 -29.98 6.99
N GLY A 97 -22.36 -30.89 6.64
CA GLY A 97 -23.74 -30.55 6.27
C GLY A 97 -23.88 -29.96 4.86
N GLY A 98 -24.89 -29.11 4.65
CA GLY A 98 -25.10 -28.40 3.39
C GLY A 98 -25.88 -29.14 2.30
N GLY A 99 -26.11 -30.45 2.44
CA GLY A 99 -26.86 -31.24 1.44
C GLY A 99 -26.18 -31.22 0.07
N ASP A 100 -26.95 -31.20 -1.01
CA ASP A 100 -26.44 -31.16 -2.39
C ASP A 100 -26.52 -29.74 -3.00
N THR A 101 -26.76 -28.72 -2.19
CA THR A 101 -26.74 -27.32 -2.66
C THR A 101 -25.29 -26.83 -2.73
N PRO A 102 -24.80 -26.34 -3.88
CA PRO A 102 -23.44 -25.80 -3.97
C PRO A 102 -23.20 -24.73 -2.90
N GLY A 103 -22.06 -24.81 -2.21
CA GLY A 103 -21.70 -23.95 -1.07
C GLY A 103 -22.55 -24.13 0.19
N GLY A 104 -23.43 -25.13 0.24
CA GLY A 104 -24.39 -25.37 1.32
C GLY A 104 -23.76 -25.43 2.72
N ALA A 105 -22.54 -25.93 2.85
CA ALA A 105 -21.84 -26.00 4.14
C ALA A 105 -21.38 -24.63 4.68
N VAL A 106 -21.10 -23.66 3.80
CA VAL A 106 -20.63 -22.32 4.22
C VAL A 106 -21.77 -21.32 4.44
N ILE A 107 -22.92 -21.52 3.77
CA ILE A 107 -24.06 -20.59 3.81
C ILE A 107 -24.50 -20.24 5.25
N PRO A 108 -24.72 -21.20 6.17
CA PRO A 108 -25.23 -20.88 7.50
C PRO A 108 -24.27 -19.97 8.28
N ALA A 109 -22.96 -20.22 8.20
CA ALA A 109 -21.97 -19.43 8.92
C ALA A 109 -21.82 -18.02 8.32
N LEU A 110 -21.85 -17.89 6.99
CA LEU A 110 -21.81 -16.60 6.31
C LEU A 110 -23.03 -15.74 6.65
N GLN A 111 -24.22 -16.34 6.68
CA GLN A 111 -25.44 -15.66 7.14
C GLN A 111 -25.36 -15.29 8.63
N ASN A 112 -24.83 -16.18 9.46
CA ASN A 112 -24.69 -15.97 10.89
C ASN A 112 -23.71 -14.81 11.21
N ALA A 113 -22.59 -14.74 10.48
CA ALA A 113 -21.61 -13.67 10.57
C ALA A 113 -22.18 -12.33 10.08
N ALA A 114 -22.87 -12.32 8.93
CA ALA A 114 -23.53 -11.12 8.42
C ALA A 114 -24.59 -10.57 9.41
N ALA A 115 -25.37 -11.45 10.04
CA ALA A 115 -26.37 -11.06 11.05
C ALA A 115 -25.78 -10.47 12.34
N ARG A 116 -24.47 -10.66 12.58
CA ARG A 116 -23.76 -10.22 13.79
C ARG A 116 -22.70 -9.16 13.52
N ASN A 117 -22.67 -8.60 12.31
CA ASN A 117 -21.66 -7.63 11.90
C ASN A 117 -20.20 -8.14 12.09
N ALA A 118 -19.99 -9.42 11.76
CA ALA A 118 -18.73 -10.13 11.88
C ALA A 118 -18.16 -10.49 10.49
N GLY A 119 -16.83 -10.60 10.40
CA GLY A 119 -16.16 -11.14 9.22
C GLY A 119 -16.12 -12.67 9.21
N ALA A 120 -15.81 -13.27 8.07
CA ALA A 120 -15.63 -14.71 7.92
C ALA A 120 -14.33 -15.04 7.19
N LEU A 121 -13.70 -16.17 7.56
CA LEU A 121 -12.57 -16.78 6.85
C LEU A 121 -13.00 -18.14 6.31
N LEU A 122 -12.95 -18.32 4.99
CA LEU A 122 -13.30 -19.55 4.31
C LEU A 122 -12.03 -20.29 3.87
N THR A 123 -11.94 -21.58 4.17
CA THR A 123 -10.83 -22.41 3.71
C THR A 123 -11.03 -22.86 2.26
N ILE A 124 -10.00 -22.65 1.44
CA ILE A 124 -9.89 -23.08 0.06
C ILE A 124 -8.95 -24.30 0.00
N PRO A 125 -9.43 -25.49 -0.36
CA PRO A 125 -8.59 -26.67 -0.55
C PRO A 125 -7.47 -26.41 -1.57
N ILE A 126 -6.24 -26.77 -1.20
CA ILE A 126 -5.08 -26.74 -2.11
C ILE A 126 -4.22 -28.02 -2.05
N ASN A 127 -4.67 -29.05 -1.32
CA ASN A 127 -3.91 -30.29 -1.07
C ASN A 127 -3.71 -31.16 -2.33
N GLY A 128 -4.62 -31.10 -3.30
CA GLY A 128 -4.67 -31.80 -4.58
C GLY A 128 -5.99 -32.54 -4.86
N TYR A 129 -6.77 -32.88 -3.81
CA TYR A 129 -8.05 -33.59 -3.96
C TYR A 129 -9.13 -33.22 -2.91
N VAL A 130 -10.38 -33.15 -3.37
CA VAL A 130 -11.60 -33.01 -2.54
C VAL A 130 -12.54 -34.19 -2.70
N ALA A 131 -13.40 -34.45 -1.70
CA ALA A 131 -14.26 -35.64 -1.69
C ALA A 131 -15.29 -35.65 -2.85
N ALA A 132 -15.45 -36.78 -3.54
CA ALA A 132 -16.41 -36.94 -4.64
C ALA A 132 -17.81 -37.38 -4.18
N ASP A 133 -17.92 -37.94 -2.99
CA ASP A 133 -19.12 -38.59 -2.48
C ASP A 133 -19.22 -38.48 -0.95
N LYS A 134 -20.36 -38.88 -0.38
CA LYS A 134 -20.62 -38.87 1.08
C LYS A 134 -20.65 -40.28 1.68
N ASN A 135 -20.08 -41.27 0.99
CA ASN A 135 -20.18 -42.68 1.38
C ASN A 135 -19.12 -43.02 2.43
N GLY A 136 -19.50 -42.93 3.70
CA GLY A 136 -18.64 -43.26 4.83
C GLY A 136 -18.62 -44.77 5.17
N GLY A 137 -18.03 -45.08 6.33
CA GLY A 137 -18.07 -46.40 6.96
C GLY A 137 -16.72 -47.11 7.08
N ASP A 138 -15.70 -46.67 6.34
CA ASP A 138 -14.33 -47.20 6.41
C ASP A 138 -13.35 -46.28 5.65
N ASP A 139 -12.06 -46.61 5.72
CA ASP A 139 -10.98 -46.01 4.94
C ASP A 139 -11.24 -46.06 3.44
N VAL A 140 -11.27 -44.89 2.80
CA VAL A 140 -11.49 -44.75 1.35
C VAL A 140 -10.51 -45.56 0.52
N ARG A 141 -9.29 -45.79 1.02
CA ARG A 141 -8.25 -46.59 0.33
C ARG A 141 -8.65 -48.06 0.18
N ASN A 142 -9.56 -48.55 1.00
CA ASN A 142 -10.08 -49.93 0.92
C ASN A 142 -11.06 -50.12 -0.25
N SER A 143 -11.50 -49.06 -0.91
CA SER A 143 -12.40 -49.14 -2.08
C SER A 143 -11.71 -49.55 -3.40
N GLY A 144 -10.40 -49.81 -3.36
CA GLY A 144 -9.62 -50.34 -4.48
C GLY A 144 -8.51 -49.38 -4.93
N SER A 145 -7.62 -49.88 -5.78
CA SER A 145 -6.43 -49.11 -6.24
C SER A 145 -6.77 -47.81 -6.99
N ASN A 146 -8.01 -47.65 -7.46
CA ASN A 146 -8.52 -46.46 -8.15
C ASN A 146 -9.39 -45.56 -7.25
N TYR A 147 -9.22 -45.64 -5.92
CA TYR A 147 -10.02 -44.85 -4.99
C TYR A 147 -9.86 -43.34 -5.23
N LEU A 148 -8.69 -42.83 -5.61
CA LEU A 148 -8.50 -41.40 -5.91
C LEU A 148 -9.38 -40.93 -7.07
N GLN A 149 -9.61 -41.75 -8.10
CA GLN A 149 -10.47 -41.36 -9.22
C GLN A 149 -11.97 -41.54 -8.92
N THR A 150 -12.31 -42.45 -8.01
CA THR A 150 -13.70 -42.83 -7.74
C THR A 150 -14.29 -42.16 -6.52
N ARG A 151 -13.46 -41.85 -5.53
CA ARG A 151 -13.82 -41.27 -4.22
C ARG A 151 -13.40 -39.81 -4.07
N PHE A 152 -12.59 -39.29 -4.99
CA PHE A 152 -12.15 -37.89 -4.99
C PHE A 152 -12.31 -37.23 -6.35
N ARG A 153 -12.25 -35.90 -6.32
CA ARG A 153 -12.14 -35.00 -7.47
C ARG A 153 -10.85 -34.21 -7.31
N GLN A 154 -10.16 -33.97 -8.42
CA GLN A 154 -8.94 -33.18 -8.39
C GLN A 154 -9.32 -31.70 -8.36
N GLU A 155 -8.96 -30.96 -7.31
CA GLU A 155 -9.14 -29.52 -7.38
C GLU A 155 -8.05 -28.82 -8.19
N LEU A 156 -8.46 -27.75 -8.86
CA LEU A 156 -7.62 -26.91 -9.67
C LEU A 156 -7.78 -25.45 -9.22
N PRO A 157 -6.71 -24.63 -9.28
CA PRO A 157 -6.79 -23.23 -8.89
C PRO A 157 -7.75 -22.44 -9.76
N ALA A 158 -7.67 -22.63 -11.08
CA ALA A 158 -8.42 -21.86 -12.06
C ALA A 158 -9.23 -22.74 -13.02
N LYS A 159 -10.45 -22.31 -13.36
CA LYS A 159 -11.33 -23.00 -14.31
C LYS A 159 -10.89 -22.85 -15.77
N GLY A 160 -10.38 -21.68 -16.13
CA GLY A 160 -10.02 -21.36 -17.52
C GLY A 160 -11.20 -21.34 -18.51
N ALA A 161 -12.44 -21.34 -18.00
CA ALA A 161 -13.69 -21.28 -18.74
C ALA A 161 -14.72 -20.46 -17.95
N PRO A 162 -15.86 -20.06 -18.56
CA PRO A 162 -16.88 -19.31 -17.84
C PRO A 162 -17.37 -20.00 -16.56
N PHE A 163 -17.48 -19.21 -15.48
CA PHE A 163 -18.01 -19.68 -14.20
C PHE A 163 -19.51 -19.96 -14.28
N SER A 164 -19.95 -20.89 -13.44
CA SER A 164 -21.33 -21.32 -13.22
C SER A 164 -21.64 -21.27 -11.73
N LEU A 165 -22.85 -20.82 -11.39
CA LEU A 165 -23.34 -20.91 -10.01
C LEU A 165 -23.87 -22.31 -9.66
N THR A 166 -24.00 -23.16 -10.67
CA THR A 166 -24.35 -24.59 -10.58
C THR A 166 -23.21 -25.38 -11.22
N PRO A 167 -22.19 -25.76 -10.43
CA PRO A 167 -21.00 -26.44 -10.94
C PRO A 167 -21.33 -27.83 -11.51
N ASP A 168 -20.44 -28.37 -12.35
CA ASP A 168 -20.62 -29.70 -12.96
C ASP A 168 -20.09 -30.79 -12.03
N THR A 169 -20.97 -31.33 -11.18
CA THR A 169 -20.61 -32.40 -10.24
C THR A 169 -20.23 -33.74 -10.91
N THR A 170 -20.36 -33.85 -12.23
CA THR A 170 -20.12 -35.10 -12.98
C THR A 170 -18.72 -35.19 -13.59
N ASP A 171 -18.02 -34.07 -13.70
CA ASP A 171 -16.64 -34.06 -14.19
C ASP A 171 -15.66 -34.55 -13.11
N ALA A 172 -14.37 -34.56 -13.45
CA ALA A 172 -13.31 -35.07 -12.57
C ALA A 172 -12.67 -33.98 -11.69
N PHE A 173 -13.12 -32.73 -11.80
CA PHE A 173 -12.45 -31.56 -11.27
C PHE A 173 -13.33 -30.75 -10.33
N VAL A 174 -12.70 -29.91 -9.51
CA VAL A 174 -13.37 -28.88 -8.72
C VAL A 174 -12.53 -27.62 -8.81
N TYR A 175 -13.15 -26.49 -9.17
CA TYR A 175 -12.41 -25.25 -9.43
C TYR A 175 -12.56 -24.26 -8.28
N GLN A 176 -11.43 -23.80 -7.72
CA GLN A 176 -11.46 -22.93 -6.53
C GLN A 176 -11.78 -21.47 -6.86
N ASP A 177 -11.33 -20.95 -8.01
CA ASP A 177 -11.75 -19.63 -8.50
C ASP A 177 -13.27 -19.56 -8.78
N GLU A 178 -13.86 -20.65 -9.27
CA GLU A 178 -15.29 -20.75 -9.46
C GLU A 178 -16.05 -20.71 -8.13
N PHE A 179 -15.55 -21.39 -7.09
CA PHE A 179 -16.10 -21.28 -5.74
C PHE A 179 -15.99 -19.86 -5.19
N VAL A 180 -14.83 -19.21 -5.34
CA VAL A 180 -14.65 -17.81 -4.92
C VAL A 180 -15.64 -16.91 -5.64
N ASN A 181 -15.79 -17.06 -6.96
CA ASN A 181 -16.81 -16.35 -7.72
C ASN A 181 -18.23 -16.65 -7.20
N TRP A 182 -18.55 -17.91 -6.90
CA TRP A 182 -19.84 -18.28 -6.31
C TRP A 182 -20.09 -17.55 -4.98
N VAL A 183 -19.08 -17.46 -4.10
CA VAL A 183 -19.17 -16.71 -2.84
C VAL A 183 -19.45 -15.23 -3.13
N ASN A 184 -18.73 -14.63 -4.08
CA ASN A 184 -18.89 -13.21 -4.41
C ASN A 184 -20.26 -12.87 -4.97
N VAL A 185 -20.83 -13.76 -5.78
CA VAL A 185 -22.17 -13.56 -6.36
C VAL A 185 -23.26 -13.74 -5.30
N ASN A 186 -23.13 -14.73 -4.41
CA ASN A 186 -24.15 -15.02 -3.39
C ASN A 186 -24.02 -14.15 -2.13
N PHE A 187 -22.82 -13.61 -1.85
CA PHE A 187 -22.52 -12.76 -0.69
C PHE A 187 -21.75 -11.49 -1.10
N PRO A 188 -22.34 -10.62 -1.95
CA PRO A 188 -21.62 -9.51 -2.59
C PRO A 188 -21.09 -8.43 -1.63
N THR A 189 -21.65 -8.34 -0.42
CA THR A 189 -21.14 -7.42 0.61
C THR A 189 -19.80 -7.86 1.18
N GLY A 190 -19.45 -9.15 1.08
CA GLY A 190 -18.20 -9.70 1.63
C GLY A 190 -16.92 -9.07 1.06
N GLN A 191 -16.98 -8.53 -0.16
CA GLN A 191 -15.85 -7.83 -0.78
C GLN A 191 -15.80 -6.33 -0.54
N THR A 192 -16.94 -5.74 -0.17
CA THR A 192 -17.13 -4.28 -0.21
C THR A 192 -17.36 -3.69 1.18
N ASP A 193 -17.83 -4.50 2.13
CA ASP A 193 -18.12 -4.07 3.48
C ASP A 193 -16.92 -4.38 4.40
N PRO A 194 -16.17 -3.35 4.85
CA PRO A 194 -15.00 -3.55 5.70
C PRO A 194 -15.33 -4.08 7.09
N ASP A 195 -16.60 -4.01 7.53
CA ASP A 195 -17.03 -4.51 8.83
C ASP A 195 -17.38 -5.99 8.83
N ARG A 196 -17.79 -6.55 7.68
CA ARG A 196 -18.13 -7.97 7.51
C ARG A 196 -17.48 -8.57 6.27
N PRO A 197 -16.14 -8.50 6.17
CA PRO A 197 -15.44 -9.02 5.01
C PRO A 197 -15.48 -10.54 4.99
N ILE A 198 -15.40 -11.11 3.78
CA ILE A 198 -15.12 -12.53 3.57
C ILE A 198 -13.67 -12.65 3.09
N PHE A 199 -12.87 -13.42 3.82
CA PHE A 199 -11.48 -13.71 3.52
C PHE A 199 -11.31 -15.18 3.14
N PHE A 200 -10.19 -15.51 2.52
CA PHE A 200 -9.87 -16.86 2.08
C PHE A 200 -8.59 -17.37 2.73
N SER A 201 -8.61 -18.61 3.21
CA SER A 201 -7.46 -19.34 3.78
C SER A 201 -7.00 -20.39 2.77
N LEU A 202 -5.70 -20.48 2.52
CA LEU A 202 -5.13 -21.50 1.65
C LEU A 202 -4.96 -22.80 2.45
N ASP A 203 -6.01 -23.63 2.41
CA ASP A 203 -6.13 -24.93 3.10
C ASP A 203 -5.89 -24.81 4.62
N ASN A 204 -5.38 -25.87 5.23
CA ASN A 204 -5.18 -26.05 6.66
C ASN A 204 -4.00 -27.01 6.90
N GLU A 205 -3.03 -26.57 7.71
CA GLU A 205 -1.93 -27.41 8.22
C GLU A 205 -1.22 -28.24 7.13
N PRO A 206 -0.68 -27.59 6.08
CA PRO A 206 -0.04 -28.30 4.97
C PRO A 206 1.17 -29.13 5.40
N ASP A 207 1.80 -28.77 6.51
CA ASP A 207 2.87 -29.53 7.17
C ASP A 207 2.40 -30.89 7.74
N LEU A 208 1.10 -31.10 7.89
CA LEU A 208 0.50 -32.33 8.38
C LEU A 208 -0.32 -33.10 7.33
N TRP A 209 -0.38 -32.65 6.07
CA TRP A 209 -1.15 -33.36 5.03
C TRP A 209 -0.74 -34.84 4.91
N SER A 210 0.56 -35.13 4.95
CA SER A 210 1.09 -36.52 4.89
C SER A 210 0.68 -37.43 6.05
N SER A 211 0.21 -36.88 7.16
CA SER A 211 -0.31 -37.63 8.30
C SER A 211 -1.83 -37.58 8.37
N THR A 212 -2.39 -36.37 8.32
CA THR A 212 -3.83 -36.12 8.51
C THR A 212 -4.62 -36.54 7.28
N HIS A 213 -4.09 -36.26 6.09
CA HIS A 213 -4.74 -36.48 4.81
C HIS A 213 -3.91 -37.39 3.89
N ALA A 214 -3.32 -38.44 4.46
CA ALA A 214 -2.45 -39.39 3.77
C ALA A 214 -3.15 -40.16 2.62
N GLU A 215 -4.48 -40.17 2.60
CA GLU A 215 -5.31 -40.72 1.53
C GLU A 215 -5.26 -39.90 0.25
N VAL A 216 -5.05 -38.58 0.32
CA VAL A 216 -4.95 -37.69 -0.85
C VAL A 216 -3.55 -37.15 -1.07
N HIS A 217 -2.78 -36.98 0.00
CA HIS A 217 -1.43 -36.43 -0.04
C HIS A 217 -0.53 -37.22 0.92
N PRO A 218 -0.02 -38.41 0.53
CA PRO A 218 0.77 -39.29 1.41
C PRO A 218 2.24 -38.88 1.59
N ALA A 219 2.77 -38.01 0.72
CA ALA A 219 4.17 -37.61 0.74
C ALA A 219 4.35 -36.40 1.65
N ALA A 220 5.46 -36.30 2.37
CA ALA A 220 5.76 -35.10 3.14
C ALA A 220 5.79 -33.87 2.22
N THR A 221 5.00 -32.84 2.56
CA THR A 221 4.94 -31.61 1.79
C THR A 221 6.29 -30.92 1.79
N ILE A 222 6.74 -30.53 0.60
CA ILE A 222 8.03 -29.85 0.40
C ILE A 222 7.81 -28.34 0.18
N TYR A 223 8.85 -27.54 0.44
CA TYR A 223 8.79 -26.09 0.28
C TYR A 223 8.42 -25.72 -1.15
N ALA A 224 9.10 -26.31 -2.14
CA ALA A 224 8.85 -26.00 -3.55
C ALA A 224 7.40 -26.24 -3.98
N GLU A 225 6.80 -27.34 -3.51
CA GLU A 225 5.41 -27.70 -3.77
C GLU A 225 4.45 -26.68 -3.17
N LEU A 226 4.58 -26.41 -1.86
CA LEU A 226 3.66 -25.53 -1.15
C LEU A 226 3.72 -24.09 -1.68
N ILE A 227 4.90 -23.61 -2.08
CA ILE A 227 5.04 -22.31 -2.75
C ILE A 227 4.33 -22.31 -4.10
N SER A 228 4.53 -23.35 -4.91
CA SER A 228 3.87 -23.43 -6.22
C SER A 228 2.35 -23.43 -6.09
N LYS A 229 1.80 -24.21 -5.15
CA LYS A 229 0.35 -24.25 -4.87
C LYS A 229 -0.14 -22.92 -4.29
N THR A 230 0.59 -22.34 -3.34
CA THR A 230 0.23 -21.03 -2.77
C THR A 230 0.11 -19.97 -3.85
N ILE A 231 1.10 -19.84 -4.73
CA ILE A 231 1.12 -18.82 -5.79
C ILE A 231 -0.04 -19.05 -6.76
N SER A 232 -0.22 -20.27 -7.28
CA SER A 232 -1.23 -20.52 -8.31
C SER A 232 -2.67 -20.36 -7.79
N PHE A 233 -2.96 -20.82 -6.58
CA PHE A 233 -4.28 -20.66 -5.99
C PHE A 233 -4.52 -19.22 -5.52
N ALA A 234 -3.53 -18.55 -4.94
CA ALA A 234 -3.68 -17.15 -4.54
C ALA A 234 -3.97 -16.24 -5.75
N ASP A 235 -3.24 -16.43 -6.86
CA ASP A 235 -3.44 -15.67 -8.11
C ASP A 235 -4.86 -15.88 -8.66
N ALA A 236 -5.32 -17.13 -8.74
CA ALA A 236 -6.68 -17.45 -9.18
C ALA A 236 -7.78 -16.87 -8.26
N ILE A 237 -7.56 -16.87 -6.94
CA ILE A 237 -8.45 -16.21 -5.98
C ILE A 237 -8.45 -14.69 -6.21
N LYS A 238 -7.28 -14.06 -6.47
CA LYS A 238 -7.18 -12.61 -6.71
C LYS A 238 -7.85 -12.21 -8.02
N ASP A 239 -7.82 -13.05 -9.05
CA ASP A 239 -8.56 -12.82 -10.29
C ASP A 239 -10.08 -12.84 -10.05
N ALA A 240 -10.58 -13.77 -9.24
CA ALA A 240 -12.00 -13.89 -8.91
C ALA A 240 -12.48 -12.88 -7.84
N ALA A 241 -11.59 -12.47 -6.93
CA ALA A 241 -11.87 -11.60 -5.78
C ALA A 241 -10.72 -10.62 -5.47
N PRO A 242 -10.48 -9.58 -6.30
CA PRO A 242 -9.29 -8.73 -6.20
C PRO A 242 -9.11 -8.00 -4.86
N SER A 243 -10.22 -7.67 -4.17
CA SER A 243 -10.18 -6.96 -2.88
C SER A 243 -10.09 -7.87 -1.66
N SER A 244 -10.31 -9.18 -1.82
CA SER A 244 -10.34 -10.12 -0.70
C SER A 244 -8.93 -10.42 -0.20
N ARG A 245 -8.80 -10.61 1.11
CA ARG A 245 -7.52 -10.96 1.73
C ARG A 245 -7.32 -12.47 1.77
N ILE A 246 -6.09 -12.89 1.51
CA ILE A 246 -5.68 -14.29 1.48
C ILE A 246 -4.76 -14.58 2.67
N PHE A 247 -5.06 -15.66 3.39
CA PHE A 247 -4.34 -16.18 4.55
C PHE A 247 -3.52 -17.41 4.13
N GLY A 248 -2.28 -17.50 4.59
CA GLY A 248 -1.43 -18.66 4.35
C GLY A 248 -0.09 -18.57 5.09
N PRO A 249 0.61 -19.69 5.30
CA PRO A 249 0.30 -21.04 4.83
C PRO A 249 -0.48 -21.90 5.85
N VAL A 250 -0.92 -21.33 6.98
CA VAL A 250 -1.77 -22.01 7.98
C VAL A 250 -1.03 -23.17 8.68
N ASN A 251 0.23 -22.94 9.08
CA ASN A 251 1.05 -23.97 9.73
C ASN A 251 0.44 -24.46 11.06
N TYR A 252 0.52 -25.77 11.35
CA TYR A 252 -0.08 -26.35 12.59
C TYR A 252 0.52 -25.85 13.91
N GLY A 253 1.76 -25.36 13.86
CA GLY A 253 2.52 -25.01 15.04
C GLY A 253 4.00 -24.76 14.76
N TRP A 254 4.82 -24.82 15.80
CA TRP A 254 6.21 -24.34 15.75
C TRP A 254 7.08 -25.02 14.69
N ASN A 255 7.10 -26.35 14.61
CA ASN A 255 7.90 -27.04 13.58
C ASN A 255 7.39 -26.79 12.17
N GLY A 256 6.07 -26.69 11.97
CA GLY A 256 5.49 -26.27 10.70
C GLY A 256 6.03 -24.90 10.26
N CYS A 257 6.02 -23.93 11.18
CA CYS A 257 6.54 -22.58 10.95
C CYS A 257 8.05 -22.55 10.65
N VAL A 258 8.85 -23.35 11.35
CA VAL A 258 10.32 -23.31 11.26
C VAL A 258 10.84 -24.11 10.08
N ASN A 259 10.30 -25.31 9.82
CA ASN A 259 10.86 -26.19 8.81
C ASN A 259 9.84 -27.05 8.05
N LEU A 260 8.56 -26.65 8.03
CA LEU A 260 7.46 -27.38 7.40
C LEU A 260 7.47 -28.87 7.76
N GLN A 261 7.58 -29.15 9.06
CA GLN A 261 7.63 -30.50 9.61
C GLN A 261 8.80 -31.35 9.07
N ASN A 262 9.99 -30.75 9.06
CA ASN A 262 11.22 -31.34 8.53
C ASN A 262 11.12 -31.70 7.04
N ALA A 263 10.55 -30.81 6.23
CA ALA A 263 10.43 -30.99 4.79
C ALA A 263 11.79 -31.39 4.16
N PRO A 264 11.83 -32.43 3.31
CA PRO A 264 13.08 -32.94 2.72
C PRO A 264 13.92 -31.90 1.98
N ASP A 265 13.29 -30.87 1.40
CA ASP A 265 13.96 -29.79 0.66
C ASP A 265 14.22 -28.54 1.50
N ALA A 266 13.99 -28.58 2.82
CA ALA A 266 14.22 -27.45 3.71
C ALA A 266 15.68 -26.95 3.61
N ALA A 267 16.64 -27.87 3.50
CA ALA A 267 18.07 -27.59 3.38
C ALA A 267 18.60 -26.63 4.46
N GLY A 268 18.07 -26.73 5.69
CA GLY A 268 18.41 -25.88 6.83
C GLY A 268 17.80 -24.47 6.81
N ARG A 269 16.95 -24.15 5.83
CA ARG A 269 16.27 -22.85 5.72
C ARG A 269 15.07 -22.79 6.65
N ASP A 270 14.86 -21.62 7.25
CA ASP A 270 13.62 -21.31 7.97
C ASP A 270 12.45 -21.19 6.97
N PHE A 271 11.41 -21.99 7.18
CA PHE A 271 10.28 -22.11 6.26
C PHE A 271 9.53 -20.80 6.10
N GLN A 272 9.09 -20.14 7.18
CA GLN A 272 8.32 -18.90 7.06
C GLN A 272 9.13 -17.76 6.42
N ALA A 273 10.42 -17.64 6.71
CA ALA A 273 11.28 -16.68 6.02
C ALA A 273 11.35 -16.98 4.51
N TYR A 274 11.57 -18.25 4.15
CA TYR A 274 11.56 -18.69 2.75
C TYR A 274 10.21 -18.42 2.08
N TYR A 275 9.10 -18.73 2.75
CA TYR A 275 7.74 -18.54 2.26
C TYR A 275 7.46 -17.07 1.93
N LEU A 276 7.75 -16.17 2.87
CA LEU A 276 7.60 -14.74 2.67
C LEU A 276 8.50 -14.20 1.53
N GLN A 277 9.75 -14.66 1.44
CA GLN A 277 10.67 -14.25 0.35
C GLN A 277 10.15 -14.68 -1.03
N GLN A 278 9.66 -15.91 -1.15
CA GLN A 278 9.11 -16.41 -2.41
C GLN A 278 7.85 -15.65 -2.82
N LEU A 279 7.01 -15.29 -1.86
CA LEU A 279 5.82 -14.47 -2.13
C LEU A 279 6.17 -13.04 -2.52
N ALA A 280 7.19 -12.42 -1.91
CA ALA A 280 7.66 -11.11 -2.31
C ALA A 280 8.22 -11.11 -3.75
N GLN A 281 8.93 -12.17 -4.15
CA GLN A 281 9.39 -12.37 -5.53
C GLN A 281 8.21 -12.58 -6.50
N ALA A 282 7.21 -13.34 -6.07
CA ALA A 282 6.00 -13.57 -6.86
C ALA A 282 5.18 -12.29 -7.03
N GLU A 283 4.98 -11.46 -5.99
CA GLU A 283 4.31 -10.15 -6.13
C GLU A 283 5.02 -9.26 -7.18
N ALA A 284 6.36 -9.25 -7.21
CA ALA A 284 7.10 -8.53 -8.23
C ALA A 284 6.88 -9.06 -9.66
N THR A 285 6.50 -10.34 -9.81
CA THR A 285 6.23 -10.99 -11.09
C THR A 285 4.78 -10.79 -11.55
N TYR A 286 3.82 -10.96 -10.64
CA TYR A 286 2.38 -10.91 -10.90
C TYR A 286 1.80 -9.49 -10.81
N GLY A 287 2.55 -8.54 -10.25
CA GLY A 287 2.15 -7.12 -10.15
C GLY A 287 1.11 -6.84 -9.08
N HIS A 288 0.79 -7.81 -8.23
CA HIS A 288 -0.13 -7.65 -7.09
C HIS A 288 0.23 -8.63 -5.96
N ARG A 289 -0.19 -8.27 -4.74
CA ARG A 289 0.03 -9.08 -3.54
C ARG A 289 -0.79 -10.37 -3.60
N LEU A 290 -0.11 -11.51 -3.44
CA LEU A 290 -0.75 -12.84 -3.45
C LEU A 290 -1.29 -13.25 -2.08
N VAL A 291 -0.47 -13.17 -1.02
CA VAL A 291 -0.89 -13.46 0.36
C VAL A 291 -0.80 -12.20 1.21
N ASP A 292 -1.90 -11.90 1.90
CA ASP A 292 -2.07 -10.67 2.68
C ASP A 292 -1.77 -10.89 4.16
N VAL A 293 -1.95 -12.11 4.64
CA VAL A 293 -1.85 -12.47 6.06
C VAL A 293 -1.01 -13.73 6.21
N LEU A 294 0.14 -13.59 6.88
CA LEU A 294 0.88 -14.74 7.36
C LEU A 294 0.05 -15.41 8.46
N ASP A 295 -0.28 -16.67 8.24
CA ASP A 295 -1.18 -17.42 9.11
C ASP A 295 -0.53 -18.67 9.70
N MET A 296 -0.82 -18.92 10.98
CA MET A 296 -0.37 -20.08 11.73
C MET A 296 -1.33 -20.44 12.86
N HIS A 297 -1.24 -21.67 13.33
CA HIS A 297 -1.87 -22.14 14.55
C HIS A 297 -0.89 -22.06 15.73
N TRP A 298 -1.44 -21.88 16.93
CA TRP A 298 -0.66 -21.79 18.17
C TRP A 298 -1.34 -22.52 19.32
N TYR A 299 -0.92 -23.75 19.52
CA TYR A 299 -1.22 -24.53 20.72
C TYR A 299 0.03 -24.53 21.62
N PRO A 300 0.04 -23.83 22.76
CA PRO A 300 1.22 -23.74 23.62
C PRO A 300 1.77 -25.12 24.00
N GLU A 301 3.08 -25.28 23.87
CA GLU A 301 3.80 -26.48 24.31
C GLU A 301 4.26 -26.38 25.76
N ALA A 302 3.93 -25.28 26.43
CA ALA A 302 4.19 -25.07 27.85
C ALA A 302 3.67 -26.25 28.68
N THR A 303 4.48 -26.69 29.62
CA THR A 303 4.17 -27.77 30.56
C THR A 303 4.27 -27.31 32.00
N GLY A 304 3.41 -27.87 32.85
CA GLY A 304 3.48 -27.78 34.31
C GLY A 304 3.49 -29.18 34.88
N GLY A 305 4.47 -29.53 35.72
CA GLY A 305 4.60 -30.89 36.25
C GLY A 305 4.75 -31.97 35.17
N GLY A 306 5.28 -31.62 33.99
CA GLY A 306 5.41 -32.51 32.84
C GLY A 306 4.14 -32.68 31.99
N ILE A 307 3.06 -31.98 32.30
CA ILE A 307 1.78 -32.06 31.59
C ILE A 307 1.58 -30.78 30.76
N ARG A 308 1.28 -30.93 29.46
CA ARG A 308 1.00 -29.82 28.55
C ARG A 308 -0.29 -29.08 28.93
N ILE A 309 -0.25 -27.75 28.89
CA ILE A 309 -1.35 -26.92 29.42
C ILE A 309 -2.64 -26.97 28.60
N THR A 310 -2.59 -27.39 27.34
CA THR A 310 -3.75 -27.42 26.42
C THR A 310 -4.83 -28.42 26.82
N GLY A 311 -4.52 -29.35 27.73
CA GLY A 311 -5.49 -30.29 28.31
C GLY A 311 -6.38 -29.69 29.40
N SER A 312 -7.18 -30.55 30.03
CA SER A 312 -8.11 -30.21 31.12
C SER A 312 -7.49 -30.30 32.52
N ASP A 313 -6.20 -30.62 32.64
CA ASP A 313 -5.54 -30.77 33.94
C ASP A 313 -5.52 -29.43 34.72
N THR A 314 -5.92 -29.51 35.99
CA THR A 314 -6.06 -28.40 36.92
C THR A 314 -5.16 -28.51 38.15
N SER A 315 -4.15 -29.37 38.11
CA SER A 315 -3.11 -29.40 39.14
C SER A 315 -2.41 -28.04 39.26
N ASP A 316 -1.95 -27.70 40.46
CA ASP A 316 -1.32 -26.40 40.74
C ASP A 316 -0.17 -26.08 39.77
N ALA A 317 0.62 -27.10 39.39
CA ALA A 317 1.72 -26.94 38.45
C ALA A 317 1.24 -26.57 37.04
N VAL A 318 0.20 -27.24 36.53
CA VAL A 318 -0.39 -26.95 35.21
C VAL A 318 -1.11 -25.61 35.22
N VAL A 319 -1.83 -25.29 36.30
CA VAL A 319 -2.47 -23.99 36.49
C VAL A 319 -1.42 -22.87 36.47
N ALA A 320 -0.35 -23.00 37.25
CA ALA A 320 0.73 -22.01 37.27
C ALA A 320 1.38 -21.83 35.88
N ALA A 321 1.67 -22.92 35.17
CA ALA A 321 2.21 -22.86 33.81
C ALA A 321 1.24 -22.19 32.84
N ARG A 322 -0.06 -22.53 32.90
CA ARG A 322 -1.10 -21.96 32.03
C ARG A 322 -1.27 -20.46 32.21
N LEU A 323 -1.21 -19.97 33.45
CA LEU A 323 -1.32 -18.54 33.76
C LEU A 323 -0.12 -17.72 33.28
N GLN A 324 1.04 -18.35 33.07
CA GLN A 324 2.26 -17.70 32.58
C GLN A 324 2.46 -17.86 31.07
N ALA A 325 1.97 -18.94 30.47
CA ALA A 325 2.17 -19.26 29.05
C ALA A 325 1.81 -18.14 28.05
N PRO A 326 0.78 -17.28 28.26
CA PRO A 326 0.54 -16.15 27.37
C PRO A 326 1.75 -15.21 27.21
N ARG A 327 2.65 -15.16 28.18
CA ARG A 327 3.90 -14.37 28.09
C ARG A 327 4.81 -14.85 26.96
N SER A 328 4.76 -16.13 26.55
CA SER A 328 5.51 -16.66 25.41
C SER A 328 5.18 -15.95 24.09
N LEU A 329 4.02 -15.30 24.00
CA LEU A 329 3.63 -14.49 22.84
C LEU A 329 4.49 -13.22 22.67
N TRP A 330 5.00 -12.61 23.74
CA TRP A 330 5.57 -11.24 23.66
C TRP A 330 6.79 -10.97 24.56
N ASP A 331 6.88 -11.62 25.72
CA ASP A 331 7.80 -11.25 26.79
C ASP A 331 9.23 -11.76 26.52
N PRO A 332 10.25 -10.87 26.39
CA PRO A 332 11.64 -11.27 26.20
C PRO A 332 12.28 -11.90 27.42
N THR A 333 11.63 -11.85 28.58
CA THR A 333 12.19 -12.33 29.85
C THR A 333 11.58 -13.66 30.29
N TYR A 334 10.54 -14.12 29.60
CA TYR A 334 9.85 -15.36 29.94
C TYR A 334 10.33 -16.52 29.07
N THR A 335 10.81 -17.58 29.72
CA THR A 335 11.10 -18.86 29.08
C THR A 335 10.18 -19.90 29.69
N GLU A 336 9.20 -20.37 28.91
CA GLU A 336 8.33 -21.48 29.33
C GLU A 336 9.10 -22.80 29.41
N THR A 337 8.54 -23.77 30.13
CA THR A 337 9.02 -25.16 30.11
C THR A 337 8.37 -25.90 28.95
N SER A 338 9.06 -26.00 27.82
CA SER A 338 8.62 -26.77 26.65
C SER A 338 9.81 -27.25 25.82
N TRP A 339 9.55 -28.17 24.89
CA TRP A 339 10.59 -28.61 23.94
C TRP A 339 11.03 -27.46 23.02
N ILE A 340 10.15 -26.48 22.74
CA ILE A 340 10.47 -25.32 21.89
C ILE A 340 11.60 -24.53 22.52
N THR A 341 11.48 -24.16 23.81
CA THR A 341 12.49 -23.38 24.52
C THR A 341 13.74 -24.18 24.83
N GLN A 342 13.59 -25.47 25.08
CA GLN A 342 14.71 -26.36 25.41
C GLN A 342 15.60 -26.69 24.21
N TRP A 343 15.01 -26.88 23.02
CA TRP A 343 15.73 -27.44 21.88
C TRP A 343 15.72 -26.59 20.61
N SER A 344 14.78 -25.65 20.47
CA SER A 344 14.66 -24.83 19.27
C SER A 344 15.15 -23.40 19.50
N THR A 345 14.53 -22.65 20.42
CA THR A 345 14.90 -21.24 20.65
C THR A 345 16.04 -21.06 21.64
N LEU A 346 16.32 -22.07 22.48
CA LEU A 346 17.31 -22.00 23.56
C LEU A 346 17.11 -20.78 24.49
N GLY A 347 15.85 -20.41 24.70
CA GLY A 347 15.45 -19.18 25.39
C GLY A 347 14.02 -18.75 25.07
N PRO A 348 13.65 -17.50 25.37
CA PRO A 348 12.32 -16.95 25.16
C PRO A 348 11.79 -17.11 23.72
N ILE A 349 10.51 -17.49 23.60
CA ILE A 349 9.86 -17.71 22.30
C ILE A 349 9.62 -16.37 21.58
N ARG A 350 8.98 -15.42 22.29
CA ARG A 350 8.60 -14.08 21.78
C ARG A 350 7.83 -14.17 20.47
N LEU A 351 6.80 -15.01 20.41
CA LEU A 351 6.18 -15.43 19.15
C LEU A 351 5.77 -14.26 18.25
N LEU A 352 4.97 -13.32 18.76
CA LEU A 352 4.44 -12.22 17.95
C LEU A 352 5.54 -11.24 17.50
N PRO A 353 6.46 -10.77 18.38
CA PRO A 353 7.63 -10.01 17.92
C PRO A 353 8.47 -10.77 16.88
N ARG A 354 8.72 -12.06 17.08
CA ARG A 354 9.51 -12.90 16.16
C ARG A 354 8.86 -12.99 14.78
N MET A 355 7.54 -13.16 14.73
CA MET A 355 6.80 -13.18 13.46
C MET A 355 6.78 -11.81 12.79
N ALA A 356 6.58 -10.73 13.54
CA ALA A 356 6.64 -9.37 13.02
C ALA A 356 8.03 -9.03 12.43
N GLU A 357 9.11 -9.45 13.11
CA GLU A 357 10.49 -9.32 12.61
C GLU A 357 10.69 -10.06 11.28
N LYS A 358 10.20 -11.31 11.18
CA LYS A 358 10.24 -12.09 9.92
C LYS A 358 9.46 -11.41 8.79
N ILE A 359 8.25 -10.93 9.07
CA ILE A 359 7.42 -10.20 8.10
C ILE A 359 8.16 -8.97 7.59
N ASN A 360 8.66 -8.12 8.50
CA ASN A 360 9.32 -6.87 8.15
C ASN A 360 10.59 -7.09 7.31
N GLN A 361 11.31 -8.19 7.56
CA GLN A 361 12.53 -8.53 6.83
C GLN A 361 12.27 -9.14 5.45
N ASN A 362 11.19 -9.90 5.27
CA ASN A 362 11.03 -10.77 4.11
C ASN A 362 9.87 -10.36 3.19
N TYR A 363 8.80 -9.75 3.72
CA TYR A 363 7.64 -9.34 2.94
C TYR A 363 6.83 -8.28 3.69
N ALA A 364 7.40 -7.07 3.81
CA ALA A 364 6.80 -5.97 4.57
C ALA A 364 5.38 -5.65 4.09
N GLY A 365 4.50 -5.25 5.03
CA GLY A 365 3.08 -5.01 4.79
C GLY A 365 2.18 -6.24 4.94
N THR A 366 2.75 -7.45 4.99
CA THR A 366 2.01 -8.67 5.36
C THR A 366 1.47 -8.56 6.78
N LYS A 367 0.23 -9.00 7.01
CA LYS A 367 -0.40 -9.05 8.33
C LYS A 367 -0.07 -10.37 9.04
N LEU A 368 -0.42 -10.50 10.32
CA LEU A 368 -0.24 -11.73 11.10
C LEU A 368 -1.57 -12.22 11.65
N ALA A 369 -1.86 -13.51 11.51
CA ALA A 369 -3.01 -14.15 12.13
C ALA A 369 -2.63 -15.42 12.91
N ILE A 370 -3.44 -15.72 13.94
CA ILE A 370 -3.39 -16.95 14.73
C ILE A 370 -4.75 -17.66 14.60
N THR A 371 -4.97 -18.37 13.50
CA THR A 371 -6.30 -18.87 13.13
C THR A 371 -6.74 -20.14 13.86
N GLU A 372 -5.86 -20.74 14.67
CA GLU A 372 -6.26 -21.63 15.75
C GLU A 372 -5.37 -21.43 16.97
N TYR A 373 -5.99 -21.39 18.15
CA TYR A 373 -5.27 -21.45 19.42
C TYR A 373 -6.20 -21.95 20.54
N ASN A 374 -5.60 -22.54 21.58
CA ASN A 374 -6.26 -22.86 22.85
C ASN A 374 -5.20 -23.06 23.95
N TYR A 375 -5.43 -22.51 25.14
CA TYR A 375 -4.51 -22.60 26.30
C TYR A 375 -4.93 -23.65 27.35
N GLY A 376 -6.00 -24.40 27.08
CA GLY A 376 -6.59 -25.45 27.90
C GLY A 376 -7.29 -24.94 29.15
N GLY A 377 -7.68 -25.87 30.03
CA GLY A 377 -8.42 -25.56 31.24
C GLY A 377 -9.81 -24.96 30.98
N GLY A 378 -10.50 -25.43 29.95
CA GLY A 378 -11.80 -24.91 29.49
C GLY A 378 -12.87 -24.74 30.56
N SER A 379 -12.89 -25.63 31.54
CA SER A 379 -13.82 -25.66 32.67
C SER A 379 -13.25 -25.07 33.97
N HIS A 380 -12.07 -24.44 33.91
CA HIS A 380 -11.38 -23.89 35.09
C HIS A 380 -10.99 -22.43 34.89
N ILE A 381 -10.99 -21.64 35.97
CA ILE A 381 -10.69 -20.20 35.94
C ILE A 381 -9.33 -19.87 35.31
N SER A 382 -8.34 -20.76 35.41
CA SER A 382 -7.05 -20.57 34.74
C SER A 382 -7.16 -20.47 33.22
N GLY A 383 -8.11 -21.19 32.60
CA GLY A 383 -8.37 -21.10 31.16
C GLY A 383 -9.01 -19.76 30.80
N GLY A 384 -9.95 -19.28 31.62
CA GLY A 384 -10.56 -17.96 31.43
C GLY A 384 -9.57 -16.80 31.61
N ILE A 385 -8.65 -16.91 32.57
CA ILE A 385 -7.56 -15.93 32.76
C ILE A 385 -6.60 -15.95 31.58
N ALA A 386 -6.13 -17.14 31.16
CA ALA A 386 -5.22 -17.25 30.02
C ALA A 386 -5.87 -16.70 28.74
N GLN A 387 -7.15 -17.01 28.50
CA GLN A 387 -7.90 -16.49 27.36
C GLN A 387 -7.99 -14.95 27.39
N ALA A 388 -8.34 -14.36 28.53
CA ALA A 388 -8.41 -12.90 28.67
C ALA A 388 -7.03 -12.24 28.47
N ASP A 389 -5.97 -12.85 28.99
CA ASP A 389 -4.59 -12.37 28.80
C ASP A 389 -4.20 -12.38 27.32
N VAL A 390 -4.52 -13.47 26.61
CA VAL A 390 -4.24 -13.63 25.17
C VAL A 390 -5.00 -12.62 24.32
N LEU A 391 -6.28 -12.37 24.58
CA LEU A 391 -7.06 -11.35 23.84
C LEU A 391 -6.47 -9.95 24.02
N GLY A 392 -6.05 -9.60 25.24
CA GLY A 392 -5.36 -8.35 25.53
C GLY A 392 -4.04 -8.22 24.77
N ILE A 393 -3.25 -9.30 24.73
CA ILE A 393 -1.98 -9.36 23.99
C ILE A 393 -2.21 -9.19 22.49
N PHE A 394 -3.17 -9.92 21.90
CA PHE A 394 -3.46 -9.81 20.46
C PHE A 394 -3.85 -8.39 20.05
N GLY A 395 -4.68 -7.71 20.85
CA GLY A 395 -5.02 -6.31 20.61
C GLY A 395 -3.82 -5.37 20.72
N ARG A 396 -3.01 -5.50 21.79
CA ARG A 396 -1.85 -4.63 22.06
C ARG A 396 -0.71 -4.80 21.04
N GLU A 397 -0.45 -6.04 20.62
CA GLU A 397 0.65 -6.42 19.71
C GLU A 397 0.27 -6.30 18.22
N GLY A 398 -0.96 -5.87 17.90
CA GLY A 398 -1.38 -5.60 16.52
C GLY A 398 -1.60 -6.86 15.68
N VAL A 399 -2.02 -7.97 16.29
CA VAL A 399 -2.45 -9.16 15.56
C VAL A 399 -3.65 -8.79 14.68
N PHE A 400 -3.66 -9.24 13.44
CA PHE A 400 -4.72 -8.89 12.50
C PHE A 400 -5.98 -9.73 12.74
N ALA A 401 -5.85 -11.04 12.90
CA ALA A 401 -6.98 -11.92 13.16
C ALA A 401 -6.56 -13.07 14.06
N ALA A 402 -7.49 -13.57 14.86
CA ALA A 402 -7.25 -14.76 15.66
C ALA A 402 -8.55 -15.52 15.91
N ASN A 403 -8.49 -16.84 15.91
CA ASN A 403 -9.68 -17.67 16.11
C ASN A 403 -9.41 -18.76 17.16
N SER A 404 -10.18 -18.74 18.25
CA SER A 404 -10.10 -19.79 19.27
C SER A 404 -10.60 -21.12 18.70
N TRP A 405 -9.94 -22.21 19.05
CA TRP A 405 -10.37 -23.58 18.72
C TRP A 405 -10.77 -24.33 20.00
N ALA A 406 -11.96 -24.92 20.06
CA ALA A 406 -12.41 -25.68 21.22
C ALA A 406 -11.77 -27.07 21.21
N LEU A 407 -11.02 -27.41 22.27
CA LEU A 407 -10.38 -28.72 22.43
C LEU A 407 -11.22 -29.68 23.29
N SER A 408 -12.24 -29.16 23.96
CA SER A 408 -13.17 -29.93 24.78
C SER A 408 -14.61 -29.47 24.58
N SER A 409 -15.56 -30.28 25.05
CA SER A 409 -16.97 -29.91 25.05
C SER A 409 -17.34 -28.87 26.13
N ASN A 410 -16.46 -28.65 27.12
CA ASN A 410 -16.70 -27.73 28.21
C ASN A 410 -15.64 -26.62 28.24
N GLU A 411 -15.93 -25.53 27.53
CA GLU A 411 -15.09 -24.33 27.41
C GLU A 411 -15.69 -23.14 28.17
N THR A 412 -16.48 -23.39 29.21
CA THR A 412 -17.28 -22.35 29.90
C THR A 412 -16.44 -21.20 30.45
N PHE A 413 -15.26 -21.45 31.01
CA PHE A 413 -14.38 -20.39 31.51
C PHE A 413 -13.63 -19.67 30.38
N ILE A 414 -13.25 -20.36 29.30
CA ILE A 414 -12.69 -19.70 28.10
C ILE A 414 -13.73 -18.75 27.49
N GLN A 415 -14.99 -19.18 27.38
CA GLN A 415 -16.10 -18.32 26.99
C GLN A 415 -16.27 -17.13 27.95
N GLY A 416 -16.14 -17.35 29.25
CA GLY A 416 -16.09 -16.28 30.26
C GLY A 416 -14.98 -15.26 30.00
N GLY A 417 -13.77 -15.72 29.66
CA GLY A 417 -12.63 -14.88 29.27
C GLY A 417 -12.93 -14.02 28.04
N PHE A 418 -13.57 -14.59 27.01
CA PHE A 418 -14.07 -13.83 25.85
C PHE A 418 -15.08 -12.76 26.25
N ARG A 419 -16.03 -13.11 27.13
CA ARG A 419 -17.05 -12.16 27.61
C ARG A 419 -16.42 -10.99 28.36
N MET A 420 -15.28 -11.16 29.04
CA MET A 420 -14.59 -10.02 29.67
C MET A 420 -14.14 -8.93 28.67
N PHE A 421 -13.97 -9.26 27.39
CA PHE A 421 -13.67 -8.31 26.32
C PHE A 421 -14.88 -7.97 25.44
N ARG A 422 -15.87 -8.86 25.32
CA ARG A 422 -16.93 -8.73 24.32
C ARG A 422 -18.34 -8.69 24.90
N ASN A 423 -18.54 -8.96 26.18
CA ASN A 423 -19.86 -8.90 26.81
C ASN A 423 -19.74 -8.90 28.34
N PHE A 424 -18.93 -7.97 28.88
CA PHE A 424 -18.53 -8.04 30.30
C PHE A 424 -19.68 -7.65 31.26
N ASP A 425 -20.68 -6.94 30.74
CA ASP A 425 -21.84 -6.45 31.47
C ASP A 425 -23.13 -7.23 31.18
N GLY A 426 -23.08 -8.22 30.29
CA GLY A 426 -24.26 -8.96 29.81
C GLY A 426 -25.13 -8.16 28.83
N LEU A 427 -24.74 -6.95 28.48
CA LEU A 427 -25.45 -6.00 27.60
C LEU A 427 -24.62 -5.65 26.35
N ASN A 428 -23.69 -6.53 25.97
CA ASN A 428 -22.75 -6.38 24.85
C ASN A 428 -21.72 -5.25 25.04
N GLY A 429 -21.37 -4.89 26.28
CA GLY A 429 -20.23 -4.03 26.57
C GLY A 429 -18.93 -4.64 26.03
N THR A 430 -18.13 -3.82 25.33
CA THR A 430 -16.92 -4.26 24.64
C THR A 430 -15.68 -3.53 25.13
N PHE A 431 -14.53 -4.21 25.11
CA PHE A 431 -13.23 -3.57 25.04
C PHE A 431 -13.19 -2.67 23.79
N GLY A 432 -12.56 -1.50 23.92
CA GLY A 432 -12.46 -0.51 22.86
C GLY A 432 -11.66 -1.00 21.65
N ASP A 433 -11.65 -0.18 20.61
CA ASP A 433 -11.00 -0.45 19.32
C ASP A 433 -9.65 0.28 19.17
N VAL A 434 -9.23 1.06 20.18
CA VAL A 434 -7.91 1.67 20.25
C VAL A 434 -7.21 1.20 21.52
N SER A 435 -6.17 0.38 21.38
CA SER A 435 -5.30 0.02 22.49
C SER A 435 -4.52 1.25 22.93
N ILE A 436 -4.36 1.41 24.24
CA ILE A 436 -3.54 2.47 24.84
C ILE A 436 -2.50 1.87 25.80
N ARG A 437 -1.55 2.69 26.23
CA ARG A 437 -0.51 2.27 27.17
C ARG A 437 -1.13 1.82 28.50
N ALA A 438 -0.84 0.58 28.89
CA ALA A 438 -1.15 0.02 30.20
C ALA A 438 0.02 -0.87 30.65
N VAL A 439 0.59 -0.56 31.82
CA VAL A 439 1.78 -1.24 32.35
C VAL A 439 1.53 -1.68 33.78
N THR A 440 1.94 -2.90 34.11
CA THR A 440 2.02 -3.42 35.48
C THR A 440 3.46 -3.48 35.95
N ASP A 441 3.69 -3.24 37.24
CA ASP A 441 4.99 -3.45 37.90
C ASP A 441 5.24 -4.91 38.32
N ASP A 442 4.22 -5.78 38.23
CA ASP A 442 4.33 -7.22 38.47
C ASP A 442 3.69 -8.03 37.33
N ILE A 443 4.43 -8.22 36.24
CA ILE A 443 4.00 -9.00 35.07
C ILE A 443 3.82 -10.51 35.35
N ALA A 444 4.40 -11.01 36.45
CA ALA A 444 4.28 -12.43 36.82
C ALA A 444 2.99 -12.67 37.59
N GLY A 445 2.67 -11.80 38.56
CA GLY A 445 1.45 -11.87 39.34
C GLY A 445 0.22 -11.26 38.68
N SER A 446 0.39 -10.43 37.64
CA SER A 446 -0.72 -9.70 37.03
C SER A 446 -0.55 -9.40 35.53
N SER A 447 -1.65 -8.99 34.89
CA SER A 447 -1.63 -8.32 33.58
C SER A 447 -2.60 -7.14 33.59
N VAL A 448 -2.37 -6.16 32.73
CA VAL A 448 -3.31 -5.06 32.52
C VAL A 448 -3.33 -4.66 31.04
N TYR A 449 -4.53 -4.44 30.51
CA TYR A 449 -4.79 -3.95 29.16
C TYR A 449 -5.80 -2.81 29.25
N ALA A 450 -5.63 -1.77 28.45
CA ALA A 450 -6.57 -0.66 28.41
C ALA A 450 -6.85 -0.23 26.97
N SER A 451 -8.06 0.27 26.75
CA SER A 451 -8.50 0.76 25.45
C SER A 451 -9.44 1.95 25.55
N LEU A 452 -9.49 2.70 24.46
CA LEU A 452 -10.50 3.71 24.17
C LEU A 452 -11.43 3.18 23.09
N ASN A 453 -12.65 3.72 23.06
CA ASN A 453 -13.59 3.50 21.97
C ASN A 453 -13.57 4.74 21.06
N SER A 454 -13.18 4.57 19.80
CA SER A 454 -13.14 5.66 18.80
C SER A 454 -14.51 6.33 18.62
N GLY A 455 -15.60 5.60 18.84
CA GLY A 455 -16.96 6.12 18.82
C GLY A 455 -17.42 6.80 20.13
N ASN A 456 -16.61 6.73 21.19
CA ASN A 456 -16.92 7.31 22.50
C ASN A 456 -15.65 7.70 23.27
N ALA A 457 -15.09 8.87 22.97
CA ALA A 457 -13.88 9.40 23.59
C ALA A 457 -14.00 9.71 25.11
N ASN A 458 -15.21 9.62 25.68
CA ASN A 458 -15.45 9.81 27.12
C ASN A 458 -15.33 8.51 27.93
N GLU A 459 -15.02 7.39 27.28
CA GLU A 459 -15.00 6.06 27.88
C GLU A 459 -13.65 5.35 27.68
N MET A 460 -13.14 4.79 28.79
CA MET A 460 -11.97 3.93 28.81
C MET A 460 -12.35 2.59 29.43
N ILE A 461 -11.90 1.51 28.80
CA ILE A 461 -12.09 0.15 29.31
C ILE A 461 -10.74 -0.40 29.74
N VAL A 462 -10.66 -0.91 30.97
CA VAL A 462 -9.44 -1.52 31.53
C VAL A 462 -9.74 -2.95 31.90
N VAL A 463 -8.94 -3.90 31.40
CA VAL A 463 -8.97 -5.30 31.82
C VAL A 463 -7.74 -5.56 32.69
N ALA A 464 -7.96 -5.74 33.98
CA ALA A 464 -6.94 -6.07 34.98
C ALA A 464 -7.06 -7.53 35.41
N ILE A 465 -5.94 -8.25 35.42
CA ILE A 465 -5.89 -9.69 35.67
C ILE A 465 -5.03 -9.96 36.90
N ASN A 466 -5.54 -10.75 37.84
CA ASN A 466 -4.79 -11.30 38.96
C ASN A 466 -4.50 -12.79 38.69
N LYS A 467 -3.21 -13.13 38.60
CA LYS A 467 -2.71 -14.49 38.34
C LYS A 467 -2.31 -15.21 39.63
N THR A 468 -2.49 -14.59 40.79
CA THR A 468 -2.08 -15.14 42.09
C THR A 468 -3.25 -15.78 42.83
N GLY A 469 -2.93 -16.74 43.71
CA GLY A 469 -3.89 -17.38 44.60
C GLY A 469 -4.37 -16.51 45.77
N ALA A 470 -3.91 -15.26 45.86
CA ALA A 470 -4.33 -14.30 46.88
C ALA A 470 -4.98 -13.07 46.22
N PRO A 471 -5.91 -12.37 46.89
CA PRO A 471 -6.41 -11.10 46.39
C PRO A 471 -5.28 -10.06 46.34
N LEU A 472 -5.30 -9.21 45.31
CA LEU A 472 -4.39 -8.07 45.16
C LEU A 472 -5.14 -6.75 45.36
N SER A 473 -4.48 -5.76 45.94
CA SER A 473 -4.93 -4.37 45.85
C SER A 473 -4.19 -3.71 44.69
N SER A 474 -4.92 -3.26 43.68
CA SER A 474 -4.34 -2.53 42.55
C SER A 474 -4.44 -1.03 42.78
N LEU A 475 -3.32 -0.31 42.64
CA LEU A 475 -3.31 1.14 42.52
C LEU A 475 -3.27 1.50 41.03
N MET A 476 -4.37 2.05 40.52
CA MET A 476 -4.47 2.48 39.13
C MET A 476 -4.12 3.96 39.00
N ASN A 477 -2.95 4.25 38.45
CA ASN A 477 -2.52 5.59 38.07
C ASN A 477 -3.07 5.88 36.67
N LEU A 478 -4.10 6.72 36.59
CA LEU A 478 -4.83 7.01 35.35
C LEU A 478 -4.54 8.44 34.91
N ALA A 479 -4.01 8.62 33.69
CA ALA A 479 -3.93 9.94 33.06
C ALA A 479 -5.27 10.32 32.39
N GLY A 480 -5.59 11.61 32.37
CA GLY A 480 -6.75 12.14 31.62
C GLY A 480 -8.14 11.84 32.21
N VAL A 481 -8.23 11.42 33.47
CA VAL A 481 -9.50 11.15 34.16
C VAL A 481 -9.96 12.37 34.96
N LEU A 482 -11.22 12.76 34.85
CA LEU A 482 -11.78 13.90 35.59
C LEU A 482 -12.20 13.51 37.02
N PRO A 483 -12.09 14.43 38.00
CA PRO A 483 -12.80 14.28 39.27
C PRO A 483 -14.30 14.08 39.02
N GLY A 484 -14.90 13.05 39.64
CA GLY A 484 -16.30 12.70 39.40
C GLY A 484 -16.52 11.64 38.32
N ALA A 485 -15.47 11.18 37.64
CA ALA A 485 -15.57 10.04 36.73
C ALA A 485 -16.12 8.79 37.44
N THR A 486 -16.97 8.03 36.77
CA THR A 486 -17.57 6.80 37.30
C THR A 486 -16.80 5.58 36.83
N VAL A 487 -16.63 4.62 37.74
CA VAL A 487 -16.02 3.31 37.47
C VAL A 487 -17.05 2.25 37.79
N SER A 488 -17.35 1.38 36.84
CA SER A 488 -18.14 0.16 37.06
C SER A 488 -17.26 -1.06 36.83
N ALA A 489 -17.27 -1.99 37.77
CA ALA A 489 -16.42 -3.18 37.73
C ALA A 489 -17.23 -4.45 37.43
N PHE A 490 -16.65 -5.34 36.63
CA PHE A 490 -17.18 -6.65 36.29
C PHE A 490 -16.08 -7.69 36.47
N GLN A 491 -16.37 -8.80 37.12
CA GLN A 491 -15.39 -9.79 37.55
C GLN A 491 -15.73 -11.19 37.07
N LEU A 492 -14.71 -11.88 36.55
CA LEU A 492 -14.69 -13.32 36.35
C LEU A 492 -13.78 -13.94 37.41
N THR A 493 -14.29 -14.89 38.18
CA THR A 493 -13.56 -15.60 39.24
C THR A 493 -13.91 -17.08 39.21
N GLY A 494 -13.20 -17.92 39.97
CA GLY A 494 -13.54 -19.35 40.09
C GLY A 494 -14.97 -19.65 40.56
N ALA A 495 -15.69 -18.67 41.11
CA ALA A 495 -17.08 -18.84 41.56
C ALA A 495 -18.10 -18.85 40.41
N SER A 496 -17.80 -18.25 39.25
CA SER A 496 -18.71 -18.17 38.11
C SER A 496 -17.95 -18.07 36.80
N ALA A 497 -18.35 -18.87 35.81
CA ALA A 497 -17.85 -18.78 34.44
C ALA A 497 -18.49 -17.62 33.63
N LEU A 498 -19.42 -16.87 34.21
CA LEU A 498 -20.00 -15.65 33.63
C LEU A 498 -19.50 -14.42 34.38
N PRO A 499 -19.18 -13.31 33.68
CA PRO A 499 -18.87 -12.04 34.31
C PRO A 499 -19.96 -11.62 35.31
N GLN A 500 -19.56 -11.21 36.52
CA GLN A 500 -20.47 -10.72 37.56
C GLN A 500 -20.20 -9.24 37.86
N PRO A 501 -21.24 -8.40 38.04
CA PRO A 501 -21.04 -7.04 38.53
C PRO A 501 -20.35 -7.03 39.90
N ALA A 502 -19.33 -6.19 40.06
CA ALA A 502 -18.53 -6.05 41.28
C ALA A 502 -18.66 -4.65 41.92
N GLY A 503 -19.71 -3.92 41.55
CA GLY A 503 -20.04 -2.59 42.09
C GLY A 503 -19.53 -1.44 41.22
N SER A 504 -19.93 -0.22 41.62
CA SER A 504 -19.52 1.02 40.98
C SER A 504 -19.06 2.03 42.02
N THR A 505 -18.14 2.92 41.63
CA THR A 505 -17.63 3.99 42.47
C THR A 505 -17.33 5.24 41.65
N THR A 506 -17.06 6.35 42.32
CA THR A 506 -16.67 7.62 41.71
C THR A 506 -15.23 7.93 42.06
N ILE A 507 -14.45 8.37 41.08
CA ILE A 507 -13.07 8.78 41.27
C ILE A 507 -13.06 10.16 41.93
N THR A 508 -12.58 10.19 43.17
CA THR A 508 -12.40 11.43 43.94
C THR A 508 -11.00 12.01 43.78
N ASN A 509 -9.99 11.15 43.61
CA ASN A 509 -8.62 11.55 43.27
C ASN A 509 -8.32 11.11 41.82
N PRO A 510 -8.27 12.04 40.85
CA PRO A 510 -8.05 11.71 39.44
C PRO A 510 -6.64 11.13 39.16
N GLN A 511 -5.69 11.28 40.08
CA GLN A 511 -4.33 10.77 39.92
C GLN A 511 -4.20 9.27 40.24
N SER A 512 -5.08 8.72 41.08
CA SER A 512 -5.01 7.31 41.45
C SER A 512 -6.32 6.79 42.04
N PHE A 513 -6.77 5.61 41.58
CA PHE A 513 -7.91 4.88 42.13
C PHE A 513 -7.49 3.46 42.54
N ALA A 514 -7.96 2.98 43.69
CA ALA A 514 -7.66 1.63 44.17
C ALA A 514 -8.79 0.64 43.86
N CYS A 515 -8.46 -0.51 43.28
CA CYS A 515 -9.40 -1.60 42.99
C CYS A 515 -8.88 -2.92 43.56
N THR A 516 -9.75 -3.69 44.21
CA THR A 516 -9.41 -5.04 44.68
C THR A 516 -9.61 -6.04 43.54
N LEU A 517 -8.56 -6.81 43.24
CA LEU A 517 -8.61 -7.92 42.29
C LEU A 517 -8.70 -9.23 43.09
N PRO A 518 -9.80 -10.01 43.00
CA PRO A 518 -9.89 -11.31 43.66
C PRO A 518 -8.77 -12.26 43.25
N ALA A 519 -8.45 -13.25 44.08
CA ALA A 519 -7.54 -14.33 43.71
C ALA A 519 -8.00 -15.01 42.40
N TYR A 520 -7.06 -15.31 41.49
CA TYR A 520 -7.34 -15.87 40.16
C TYR A 520 -8.57 -15.24 39.49
N SER A 521 -8.40 -14.02 38.98
CA SER A 521 -9.52 -13.27 38.41
C SER A 521 -9.16 -12.42 37.20
N VAL A 522 -10.21 -12.10 36.44
CA VAL A 522 -10.20 -11.06 35.41
C VAL A 522 -11.21 -10.01 35.87
N THR A 523 -10.80 -8.75 35.91
CA THR A 523 -11.64 -7.60 36.26
C THR A 523 -11.67 -6.62 35.10
N THR A 524 -12.84 -6.42 34.49
CA THR A 524 -13.06 -5.38 33.48
C THR A 524 -13.67 -4.16 34.16
N LEU A 525 -13.01 -3.02 34.05
CA LEU A 525 -13.47 -1.73 34.52
C LEU A 525 -13.95 -0.89 33.33
N ARG A 526 -15.16 -0.36 33.45
CA ARG A 526 -15.70 0.67 32.56
C ARG A 526 -15.57 2.02 33.26
N ILE A 527 -14.79 2.92 32.68
CA ILE A 527 -14.49 4.23 33.25
C ILE A 527 -15.08 5.31 32.35
N VAL A 528 -15.97 6.15 32.88
CA VAL A 528 -16.67 7.20 32.14
C VAL A 528 -16.43 8.56 32.81
N GLY A 529 -15.99 9.55 32.04
CA GLY A 529 -15.62 10.88 32.56
C GLY A 529 -14.15 11.22 32.29
N LEU A 530 -13.74 11.09 31.03
CA LEU A 530 -12.39 11.44 30.57
C LEU A 530 -12.34 12.88 30.10
N THR A 531 -11.20 13.55 30.23
CA THR A 531 -10.90 14.75 29.44
C THR A 531 -10.84 14.33 27.97
N SER A 532 -11.44 15.09 27.05
CA SER A 532 -11.40 14.80 25.61
C SER A 532 -9.97 14.49 25.15
N ILE A 533 -9.73 13.26 24.68
CA ILE A 533 -8.45 12.82 24.15
C ILE A 533 -8.43 13.18 22.67
N ASN A 534 -7.61 14.17 22.32
CA ASN A 534 -7.40 14.58 20.93
C ASN A 534 -6.87 13.39 20.11
N SER A 535 -7.66 12.89 19.17
CA SER A 535 -7.25 11.81 18.28
C SER A 535 -6.44 12.37 17.11
N ALA A 536 -5.63 11.53 16.44
CA ALA A 536 -5.00 11.97 15.20
C ALA A 536 -6.06 12.08 14.09
N PRO A 537 -5.95 13.05 13.17
CA PRO A 537 -6.83 13.12 12.02
C PRO A 537 -6.80 11.82 11.21
N THR A 538 -7.92 11.43 10.63
CA THR A 538 -8.05 10.30 9.69
C THR A 538 -8.29 10.79 8.27
N VAL A 539 -7.97 9.97 7.26
CA VAL A 539 -8.28 10.27 5.85
C VAL A 539 -9.70 9.79 5.55
N ALA A 540 -10.65 10.72 5.46
CA ALA A 540 -12.03 10.44 5.09
C ALA A 540 -12.18 10.21 3.57
N THR A 541 -11.48 11.01 2.76
CA THR A 541 -11.39 10.83 1.31
C THR A 541 -9.92 10.90 0.90
N PRO A 542 -9.36 9.85 0.28
CA PRO A 542 -7.97 9.85 -0.16
C PRO A 542 -7.62 11.01 -1.08
N ALA A 543 -6.35 11.40 -1.06
CA ALA A 543 -5.78 12.35 -2.00
C ALA A 543 -6.05 11.89 -3.44
N ALA A 544 -6.66 12.75 -4.24
CA ALA A 544 -7.02 12.48 -5.61
C ALA A 544 -6.69 13.68 -6.51
N ALA A 545 -6.46 13.41 -7.79
CA ALA A 545 -6.32 14.41 -8.82
C ALA A 545 -7.55 14.39 -9.72
N ALA A 546 -8.06 15.58 -10.09
CA ALA A 546 -9.21 15.71 -11.00
C ALA A 546 -8.92 15.15 -12.40
N GLN A 547 -7.64 15.05 -12.78
CA GLN A 547 -7.19 14.48 -14.04
C GLN A 547 -5.87 13.73 -13.83
N ASN A 548 -5.77 12.51 -14.35
CA ASN A 548 -4.53 11.75 -14.45
C ASN A 548 -4.62 10.78 -15.65
N PRO A 549 -3.78 10.91 -16.70
CA PRO A 549 -2.65 11.84 -16.84
C PRO A 549 -3.05 13.31 -17.04
N VAL A 550 -2.22 14.23 -16.56
CA VAL A 550 -2.39 15.68 -16.72
C VAL A 550 -1.83 16.13 -18.07
N THR A 551 -2.63 16.85 -18.87
CA THR A 551 -2.21 17.36 -20.19
C THR A 551 -1.83 18.85 -20.17
N GLY A 552 -2.19 19.57 -19.11
CA GLY A 552 -1.82 20.98 -18.91
C GLY A 552 -0.56 21.15 -18.06
N SER A 553 -0.38 22.39 -17.57
CA SER A 553 0.62 22.71 -16.53
C SER A 553 0.04 22.67 -15.12
N THR A 554 -1.27 22.46 -14.97
CA THR A 554 -1.97 22.47 -13.68
C THR A 554 -2.98 21.34 -13.56
N VAL A 555 -3.28 20.94 -12.33
CA VAL A 555 -4.38 20.02 -12.01
C VAL A 555 -4.99 20.38 -10.65
N ASN A 556 -6.30 20.19 -10.51
CA ASN A 556 -6.94 20.30 -9.21
C ASN A 556 -6.76 19.01 -8.41
N LEU A 557 -6.37 19.16 -7.15
CA LEU A 557 -6.24 18.09 -6.17
C LEU A 557 -7.28 18.27 -5.08
N SER A 558 -7.76 17.15 -4.56
CA SER A 558 -8.65 17.10 -3.41
C SER A 558 -8.23 16.02 -2.42
N VAL A 559 -8.54 16.24 -1.15
CA VAL A 559 -8.41 15.30 -0.04
C VAL A 559 -9.43 15.70 1.02
N LEU A 560 -9.87 14.79 1.88
CA LEU A 560 -10.72 15.14 3.02
C LEU A 560 -10.26 14.39 4.27
N GLY A 561 -10.09 15.12 5.36
CA GLY A 561 -9.81 14.56 6.68
C GLY A 561 -11.07 14.52 7.55
N ALA A 562 -11.06 13.64 8.55
CA ALA A 562 -12.03 13.62 9.65
C ALA A 562 -11.29 13.56 10.97
N ASP A 563 -11.86 14.21 12.00
CA ASP A 563 -11.21 14.41 13.29
C ASP A 563 -12.26 14.58 14.39
N ASP A 564 -11.90 14.25 15.62
CA ASP A 564 -12.77 14.41 16.79
C ASP A 564 -12.99 15.88 17.17
N GLY A 565 -12.05 16.77 16.84
CA GLY A 565 -12.22 18.22 16.89
C GLY A 565 -13.11 18.77 15.75
N GLY A 566 -13.44 17.94 14.76
CA GLY A 566 -14.23 18.30 13.59
C GLY A 566 -13.40 18.79 12.41
N GLU A 567 -13.86 18.50 11.20
CA GLU A 567 -13.13 18.77 9.95
C GLU A 567 -12.74 20.24 9.77
N SER A 568 -13.57 21.18 10.22
CA SER A 568 -13.33 22.62 10.05
C SER A 568 -12.09 23.14 10.78
N LEU A 569 -11.58 22.41 11.77
CA LEU A 569 -10.36 22.74 12.50
C LEU A 569 -9.09 22.19 11.84
N LEU A 570 -9.23 21.26 10.88
CA LEU A 570 -8.09 20.66 10.19
C LEU A 570 -7.38 21.64 9.26
N LYS A 571 -6.07 21.48 9.15
CA LYS A 571 -5.18 22.17 8.23
C LYS A 571 -4.54 21.17 7.29
N TYR A 572 -4.52 21.51 6.01
CA TYR A 572 -3.98 20.66 4.95
C TYR A 572 -2.72 21.30 4.37
N THR A 573 -1.66 20.53 4.20
CA THR A 573 -0.40 20.98 3.60
C THR A 573 -0.01 19.99 2.51
N TRP A 574 0.19 20.48 1.29
CA TRP A 574 0.65 19.67 0.18
C TRP A 574 2.16 19.77 0.00
N SER A 575 2.79 18.64 -0.27
CA SER A 575 4.23 18.53 -0.50
C SER A 575 4.51 17.48 -1.57
N VAL A 576 5.75 17.45 -2.04
CA VAL A 576 6.21 16.45 -2.99
C VAL A 576 7.02 15.40 -2.25
N VAL A 577 6.79 14.12 -2.56
CA VAL A 577 7.53 12.99 -1.99
C VAL A 577 8.66 12.60 -2.94
N GLY A 578 9.87 12.46 -2.40
CA GLY A 578 11.05 12.07 -3.17
C GLY A 578 11.61 13.21 -4.03
N ALA A 579 12.27 12.84 -5.13
CA ALA A 579 12.87 13.78 -6.08
C ALA A 579 11.97 13.96 -7.30
N PRO A 580 11.20 15.06 -7.40
CA PRO A 580 10.33 15.26 -8.56
C PRO A 580 11.10 15.68 -9.81
N PRO A 581 10.51 15.49 -11.01
CA PRO A 581 11.05 16.01 -12.27
C PRO A 581 11.28 17.53 -12.27
N ALA A 582 10.42 18.29 -11.57
CA ALA A 582 10.56 19.74 -11.36
C ALA A 582 9.84 20.18 -10.06
N PRO A 583 10.10 21.39 -9.54
CA PRO A 583 9.33 21.93 -8.40
C PRO A 583 7.83 22.03 -8.71
N VAL A 584 7.00 21.80 -7.70
CA VAL A 584 5.53 21.92 -7.76
C VAL A 584 5.07 23.03 -6.81
N THR A 585 4.17 23.90 -7.27
CA THR A 585 3.54 24.92 -6.42
C THR A 585 2.06 24.64 -6.21
N PHE A 586 1.55 24.93 -5.02
CA PHE A 586 0.14 24.71 -4.64
C PHE A 586 -0.55 26.04 -4.35
N SER A 587 -1.81 26.18 -4.76
CA SER A 587 -2.59 27.41 -4.61
C SER A 587 -2.89 27.80 -3.16
N ALA A 588 -2.84 26.85 -2.22
CA ALA A 588 -3.00 27.07 -0.79
C ALA A 588 -2.19 26.04 0.00
N SER A 589 -1.82 26.39 1.24
CA SER A 589 -1.07 25.50 2.14
C SER A 589 -1.33 25.89 3.60
N GLY A 590 -1.33 24.92 4.51
CA GLY A 590 -1.45 25.13 5.95
C GLY A 590 -2.81 25.63 6.43
N THR A 591 -3.86 25.52 5.62
CA THR A 591 -5.22 25.97 5.96
C THR A 591 -6.25 24.89 5.68
N ASN A 592 -7.47 25.02 6.23
CA ASN A 592 -8.57 24.09 5.91
C ASN A 592 -8.92 24.11 4.42
N ALA A 593 -8.88 25.29 3.78
CA ALA A 593 -9.18 25.44 2.36
C ALA A 593 -8.25 24.62 1.45
N ALA A 594 -7.02 24.33 1.90
CA ALA A 594 -6.05 23.53 1.16
C ALA A 594 -6.41 22.03 1.04
N LYS A 595 -7.57 21.60 1.55
CA LYS A 595 -8.19 20.32 1.19
C LYS A 595 -8.56 20.24 -0.30
N ASN A 596 -8.72 21.39 -0.95
CA ASN A 596 -8.79 21.53 -2.41
C ASN A 596 -7.73 22.52 -2.87
N VAL A 597 -6.83 22.12 -3.76
CA VAL A 597 -5.78 22.99 -4.30
C VAL A 597 -5.61 22.81 -5.80
N THR A 598 -5.04 23.80 -6.47
CA THR A 598 -4.47 23.64 -7.81
C THR A 598 -2.98 23.43 -7.66
N ALA A 599 -2.48 22.29 -8.11
CA ALA A 599 -1.04 22.03 -8.25
C ALA A 599 -0.57 22.52 -9.62
N THR A 600 0.58 23.19 -9.67
CA THR A 600 1.22 23.70 -10.89
C THR A 600 2.59 23.05 -11.05
N PHE A 601 2.86 22.49 -12.23
CA PHE A 601 4.07 21.74 -12.55
C PHE A 601 5.01 22.56 -13.44
N GLY A 602 6.31 22.29 -13.34
CA GLY A 602 7.33 22.89 -14.21
C GLY A 602 7.83 22.01 -15.36
N ALA A 603 7.51 20.71 -15.34
CA ALA A 603 7.94 19.75 -16.36
C ALA A 603 7.00 18.55 -16.46
N ALA A 604 7.04 17.83 -17.57
CA ALA A 604 6.42 16.53 -17.72
C ALA A 604 7.14 15.45 -16.89
N GLY A 605 6.44 14.39 -16.51
CA GLY A 605 6.97 13.28 -15.73
C GLY A 605 6.01 12.82 -14.63
N THR A 606 6.47 11.89 -13.81
CA THR A 606 5.69 11.33 -12.70
C THR A 606 6.02 12.04 -11.39
N TYR A 607 4.98 12.42 -10.65
CA TYR A 607 5.06 13.11 -9.37
C TYR A 607 4.27 12.34 -8.31
N THR A 608 4.83 12.17 -7.12
CA THR A 608 4.08 11.70 -5.94
C THR A 608 3.87 12.89 -5.01
N LEU A 609 2.62 13.25 -4.77
CA LEU A 609 2.23 14.39 -3.95
C LEU A 609 1.59 13.90 -2.67
N ARG A 610 1.98 14.48 -1.53
CA ARG A 610 1.50 14.14 -0.20
C ARG A 610 0.67 15.28 0.38
N ALA A 611 -0.55 14.98 0.78
CA ALA A 611 -1.36 15.82 1.65
C ALA A 611 -1.13 15.42 3.12
N ALA A 612 -0.53 16.32 3.90
CA ALA A 612 -0.49 16.23 5.36
C ALA A 612 -1.73 16.90 5.95
N ILE A 613 -2.51 16.15 6.72
CA ILE A 613 -3.74 16.57 7.39
C ILE A 613 -3.42 16.71 8.88
N SER A 614 -3.59 17.90 9.44
CA SER A 614 -3.24 18.19 10.83
C SER A 614 -4.36 18.90 11.58
N ASP A 615 -4.58 18.51 12.83
CA ASP A 615 -5.41 19.20 13.82
C ASP A 615 -4.63 20.30 14.59
N GLY A 616 -3.33 20.47 14.28
CA GLY A 616 -2.39 21.36 14.98
C GLY A 616 -1.45 20.65 15.96
N SER A 617 -1.73 19.40 16.33
CA SER A 617 -0.92 18.58 17.25
C SER A 617 -0.43 17.28 16.59
N LEU A 618 -1.31 16.58 15.90
CA LEU A 618 -1.10 15.31 15.22
C LEU A 618 -1.25 15.47 13.70
N ILE A 619 -0.69 14.52 12.95
CA ILE A 619 -0.65 14.56 11.49
C ILE A 619 -0.90 13.17 10.92
N THR A 620 -1.77 13.10 9.92
CA THR A 620 -1.94 11.94 9.03
C THR A 620 -1.60 12.35 7.60
N ASN A 621 -1.15 11.40 6.77
CA ASN A 621 -0.78 11.67 5.38
C ASN A 621 -1.65 10.88 4.39
N SER A 622 -1.89 11.46 3.22
CA SER A 622 -2.48 10.78 2.06
C SER A 622 -1.67 11.14 0.81
N ASP A 623 -1.25 10.13 0.05
CA ASP A 623 -0.39 10.29 -1.12
C ASP A 623 -1.16 10.03 -2.42
N VAL A 624 -0.84 10.78 -3.48
CA VAL A 624 -1.36 10.58 -4.83
C VAL A 624 -0.22 10.65 -5.85
N THR A 625 -0.16 9.65 -6.74
CA THR A 625 0.81 9.63 -7.85
C THR A 625 0.16 10.09 -9.14
N ILE A 626 0.77 11.06 -9.81
CA ILE A 626 0.25 11.75 -10.98
C ILE A 626 1.29 11.71 -12.09
N THR A 627 0.84 11.42 -13.32
CA THR A 627 1.67 11.52 -14.52
C THR A 627 1.30 12.77 -15.30
N VAL A 628 2.26 13.67 -15.52
CA VAL A 628 2.12 14.84 -16.38
C VAL A 628 2.69 14.50 -17.75
N SER A 629 1.83 14.45 -18.76
CA SER A 629 2.20 14.11 -20.13
C SER A 629 2.70 15.34 -20.89
N GLN A 630 3.65 15.16 -21.81
CA GLN A 630 4.01 16.22 -22.75
C GLN A 630 2.85 16.47 -23.72
N THR A 631 2.43 17.72 -23.83
CA THR A 631 1.40 18.17 -24.77
C THR A 631 2.00 19.18 -25.73
N LEU A 632 1.92 18.90 -27.03
CA LEU A 632 2.40 19.81 -28.07
C LEU A 632 1.70 21.18 -27.97
N THR A 633 2.47 22.25 -27.75
CA THR A 633 1.92 23.62 -27.68
C THR A 633 2.55 24.58 -28.68
N SER A 634 3.80 24.36 -29.10
CA SER A 634 4.47 25.26 -30.03
C SER A 634 5.48 24.54 -30.92
N ILE A 635 5.83 25.19 -32.04
CA ILE A 635 6.84 24.73 -32.99
C ILE A 635 7.83 25.88 -33.20
N ALA A 636 9.12 25.60 -33.04
CA ALA A 636 10.18 26.56 -33.33
C ALA A 636 10.93 26.17 -34.60
N VAL A 637 11.12 27.11 -35.53
CA VAL A 637 11.89 26.92 -36.77
C VAL A 637 13.24 27.65 -36.67
N THR A 638 14.33 26.97 -37.00
CA THR A 638 15.71 27.50 -36.90
C THR A 638 16.45 27.36 -38.23
N PRO A 639 17.19 28.40 -38.70
CA PRO A 639 17.26 29.75 -38.13
C PRO A 639 15.94 30.52 -38.27
N ALA A 640 15.62 31.42 -37.34
CA ALA A 640 14.39 32.21 -37.40
C ALA A 640 14.40 33.27 -38.51
N VAL A 641 15.60 33.77 -38.87
CA VAL A 641 15.82 34.70 -39.98
C VAL A 641 17.07 34.28 -40.75
N ALA A 642 17.05 34.40 -42.08
CA ALA A 642 18.23 34.25 -42.91
C ALA A 642 18.17 35.16 -44.14
N THR A 643 19.33 35.54 -44.65
CA THR A 643 19.49 36.23 -45.93
C THR A 643 20.23 35.31 -46.89
N ILE A 644 19.66 35.05 -48.06
CA ILE A 644 20.25 34.16 -49.06
C ILE A 644 20.15 34.76 -50.47
N ASN A 645 21.09 34.38 -51.34
CA ASN A 645 21.09 34.84 -52.72
C ASN A 645 19.98 34.16 -53.53
N THR A 646 19.50 34.81 -54.58
CA THR A 646 18.57 34.21 -55.56
C THR A 646 19.08 32.86 -56.05
N GLY A 647 18.20 31.85 -56.09
CA GLY A 647 18.52 30.48 -56.49
C GLY A 647 19.35 29.65 -55.50
N ALA A 648 19.87 30.23 -54.41
CA ALA A 648 20.60 29.49 -53.38
C ALA A 648 19.67 28.68 -52.46
N THR A 649 20.23 27.70 -51.75
CA THR A 649 19.49 26.86 -50.80
C THR A 649 19.90 27.10 -49.34
N LYS A 650 18.98 26.83 -48.40
CA LYS A 650 19.21 26.91 -46.95
C LYS A 650 18.39 25.85 -46.22
N GLN A 651 19.06 25.09 -45.34
CA GLN A 651 18.40 24.09 -44.50
C GLN A 651 17.78 24.75 -43.25
N TYR A 652 16.51 24.44 -42.99
CA TYR A 652 15.80 24.77 -41.75
C TYR A 652 15.49 23.49 -40.96
N ALA A 653 15.41 23.63 -39.64
CA ALA A 653 14.98 22.57 -38.74
C ALA A 653 13.79 23.05 -37.90
N ALA A 654 12.87 22.14 -37.56
CA ALA A 654 11.74 22.42 -36.70
C ALA A 654 11.82 21.57 -35.43
N VAL A 655 11.44 22.15 -34.30
CA VAL A 655 11.34 21.47 -33.01
C VAL A 655 9.96 21.73 -32.41
N ALA A 656 9.21 20.65 -32.22
CA ALA A 656 7.98 20.61 -31.45
C ALA A 656 8.30 20.72 -29.96
N ARG A 657 7.60 21.62 -29.27
CA ARG A 657 7.77 21.88 -27.85
C ARG A 657 6.49 21.64 -27.07
N ASP A 658 6.66 21.16 -25.85
CA ASP A 658 5.58 20.85 -24.92
C ASP A 658 5.03 22.10 -24.21
N GLN A 659 4.08 21.93 -23.31
CA GLN A 659 3.45 23.02 -22.53
C GLN A 659 4.39 23.79 -21.60
N PHE A 660 5.64 23.31 -21.42
CA PHE A 660 6.68 23.95 -20.63
C PHE A 660 7.77 24.60 -21.51
N GLY A 661 7.62 24.51 -22.84
CA GLY A 661 8.62 25.01 -23.79
C GLY A 661 9.81 24.06 -24.00
N ASN A 662 9.79 22.87 -23.40
CA ASN A 662 10.81 21.85 -23.60
C ASN A 662 10.56 21.10 -24.90
N ALA A 663 11.60 20.54 -25.52
CA ALA A 663 11.42 19.72 -26.71
C ALA A 663 10.61 18.45 -26.37
N MET A 664 9.66 18.09 -27.23
CA MET A 664 8.98 16.81 -27.14
C MET A 664 10.01 15.68 -27.23
N ALA A 665 9.90 14.66 -26.38
CA ALA A 665 10.80 13.50 -26.33
C ALA A 665 10.85 12.77 -27.69
N THR A 666 9.71 12.67 -28.35
CA THR A 666 9.58 12.21 -29.73
C THR A 666 9.13 13.37 -30.60
N GLN A 667 9.93 13.71 -31.61
CA GLN A 667 9.58 14.77 -32.55
C GLN A 667 8.60 14.22 -33.61
N PRO A 668 7.42 14.83 -33.76
CA PRO A 668 6.48 14.48 -34.83
C PRO A 668 6.99 14.94 -36.20
N ALA A 669 6.41 14.39 -37.27
CA ALA A 669 6.69 14.84 -38.63
C ALA A 669 6.07 16.23 -38.89
N PHE A 670 6.84 17.12 -39.52
CA PHE A 670 6.41 18.49 -39.83
C PHE A 670 5.99 18.62 -41.29
N ALA A 671 4.87 19.30 -41.53
CA ALA A 671 4.49 19.76 -42.86
C ALA A 671 5.23 21.08 -43.17
N TRP A 672 6.16 21.05 -44.12
CA TRP A 672 6.92 22.22 -44.57
C TRP A 672 6.26 22.90 -45.75
N THR A 673 6.08 24.22 -45.67
CA THR A 673 5.55 25.04 -46.76
C THR A 673 6.26 26.39 -46.86
N VAL A 674 6.19 27.03 -48.03
CA VAL A 674 6.46 28.46 -48.18
C VAL A 674 5.11 29.17 -48.05
N SER A 675 4.87 29.83 -46.93
CA SER A 675 3.56 30.42 -46.63
C SER A 675 3.32 31.76 -47.33
N SER A 676 4.38 32.46 -47.72
CA SER A 676 4.33 33.69 -48.51
C SER A 676 5.69 33.97 -49.17
N GLY A 677 5.68 34.77 -50.24
CA GLY A 677 6.88 35.10 -51.03
C GLY A 677 7.19 34.06 -52.12
N GLY A 678 8.44 34.04 -52.60
CA GLY A 678 8.90 33.17 -53.67
C GLY A 678 9.88 32.08 -53.20
N GLY A 679 9.90 30.94 -53.89
CA GLY A 679 10.81 29.82 -53.63
C GLY A 679 10.05 28.51 -53.39
N SER A 680 10.75 27.48 -52.94
CA SER A 680 10.17 26.18 -52.56
C SER A 680 10.87 25.60 -51.34
N VAL A 681 10.20 24.71 -50.61
CA VAL A 681 10.79 23.99 -49.47
C VAL A 681 10.47 22.50 -49.57
N THR A 682 11.45 21.64 -49.28
CA THR A 682 11.26 20.18 -49.26
C THR A 682 10.53 19.72 -47.99
N SER A 683 10.06 18.48 -47.98
CA SER A 683 9.51 17.83 -46.78
C SER A 683 10.52 17.66 -45.63
N THR A 684 11.81 17.86 -45.90
CA THR A 684 12.89 17.84 -44.91
C THR A 684 13.34 19.23 -44.48
N GLY A 685 12.68 20.31 -44.92
CA GLY A 685 12.99 21.69 -44.52
C GLY A 685 14.10 22.38 -45.31
N LEU A 686 14.50 21.84 -46.48
CA LEU A 686 15.47 22.50 -47.35
C LEU A 686 14.76 23.54 -48.22
N PHE A 687 15.01 24.83 -47.99
CA PHE A 687 14.46 25.94 -48.76
C PHE A 687 15.35 26.29 -49.96
N THR A 688 14.74 26.58 -51.11
CA THR A 688 15.39 27.09 -52.32
C THR A 688 14.81 28.46 -52.67
N ALA A 689 15.66 29.48 -52.72
CA ALA A 689 15.25 30.85 -53.06
C ALA A 689 14.71 30.97 -54.48
N ALA A 690 13.71 31.83 -54.67
CA ALA A 690 13.28 32.25 -56.00
C ALA A 690 14.39 32.96 -56.79
N ALA A 691 14.18 33.06 -58.10
CA ALA A 691 15.06 33.80 -59.01
C ALA A 691 15.00 35.33 -58.82
N THR A 692 14.00 35.84 -58.09
CA THR A 692 13.79 37.27 -57.84
C THR A 692 14.01 37.60 -56.38
N ALA A 693 14.60 38.76 -56.09
CA ALA A 693 14.73 39.28 -54.73
C ALA A 693 13.36 39.57 -54.10
N GLY A 694 13.29 39.45 -52.78
CA GLY A 694 12.06 39.63 -52.02
C GLY A 694 12.14 38.98 -50.65
N THR A 695 11.02 38.93 -49.95
CA THR A 695 10.92 38.27 -48.63
C THR A 695 10.00 37.07 -48.75
N SER A 696 10.46 35.93 -48.24
CA SER A 696 9.71 34.67 -48.17
C SER A 696 9.58 34.20 -46.74
N VAL A 697 8.55 33.40 -46.46
CA VAL A 697 8.33 32.80 -45.13
C VAL A 697 8.28 31.29 -45.25
N VAL A 698 9.24 30.61 -44.62
CA VAL A 698 9.27 29.16 -44.50
C VAL A 698 8.52 28.76 -43.24
N ARG A 699 7.56 27.85 -43.35
CA ARG A 699 6.66 27.43 -42.27
C ARG A 699 6.76 25.93 -42.05
N ALA A 700 6.84 25.50 -40.80
CA ALA A 700 6.70 24.11 -40.38
C ALA A 700 5.46 23.98 -39.50
N ALA A 701 4.57 23.02 -39.81
CA ALA A 701 3.28 22.89 -39.14
C ALA A 701 2.91 21.46 -38.76
N ILE A 702 2.09 21.34 -37.72
CA ILE A 702 1.43 20.11 -37.26
C ILE A 702 -0.02 20.47 -36.94
N GLY A 703 -0.97 20.01 -37.77
CA GLY A 703 -2.37 20.44 -37.66
C GLY A 703 -2.49 21.96 -37.74
N THR A 704 -3.01 22.59 -36.68
CA THR A 704 -3.19 24.05 -36.58
C THR A 704 -1.96 24.78 -36.06
N LEU A 705 -1.04 24.10 -35.38
CA LEU A 705 0.18 24.70 -34.83
C LEU A 705 1.25 24.88 -35.90
N ALA A 706 1.99 25.98 -35.83
CA ALA A 706 3.09 26.25 -36.75
C ALA A 706 4.17 27.16 -36.17
N GLY A 707 5.40 26.95 -36.63
CA GLY A 707 6.52 27.87 -36.50
C GLY A 707 6.92 28.39 -37.88
N SER A 708 7.47 29.59 -37.93
CA SER A 708 7.88 30.22 -39.19
C SER A 708 9.26 30.86 -39.07
N ALA A 709 9.94 30.96 -40.21
CA ALA A 709 11.18 31.69 -40.38
C ALA A 709 11.09 32.64 -41.58
N THR A 710 11.68 33.82 -41.45
CA THR A 710 11.72 34.82 -42.52
C THR A 710 13.01 34.69 -43.32
N VAL A 711 12.89 34.71 -44.65
CA VAL A 711 14.00 34.62 -45.57
C VAL A 711 14.04 35.86 -46.44
N THR A 712 15.10 36.64 -46.35
CA THR A 712 15.35 37.76 -47.26
C THR A 712 16.18 37.24 -48.44
N ILE A 713 15.58 37.24 -49.63
CA ILE A 713 16.23 36.86 -50.87
C ILE A 713 16.82 38.11 -51.51
N VAL A 714 18.12 38.11 -51.74
CA VAL A 714 18.85 39.21 -52.36
C VAL A 714 19.47 38.78 -53.68
N VAL A 715 19.60 39.72 -54.63
CA VAL A 715 20.39 39.48 -55.83
C VAL A 715 21.88 39.61 -55.44
N PRO A 716 22.74 38.62 -55.74
CA PRO A 716 24.16 38.76 -55.46
C PRO A 716 24.75 39.91 -56.29
N VAL A 717 25.56 40.77 -55.66
CA VAL A 717 26.35 41.76 -56.40
C VAL A 717 27.29 41.06 -57.38
N PRO A 718 27.66 41.69 -58.51
CA PRO A 718 28.57 41.05 -59.46
C PRO A 718 29.98 40.89 -58.89
N ALA A 719 30.75 39.97 -59.46
CA ALA A 719 32.18 39.91 -59.21
C ALA A 719 32.89 41.15 -59.80
N ALA A 720 33.88 41.68 -59.10
CA ALA A 720 34.61 42.86 -59.56
C ALA A 720 35.44 42.55 -60.82
N PRO A 721 35.43 43.41 -61.86
CA PRO A 721 36.34 43.28 -62.99
C PRO A 721 37.79 43.42 -62.52
N SER A 722 38.71 42.81 -63.25
CA SER A 722 40.13 42.81 -62.88
C SER A 722 41.03 43.17 -64.06
N THR A 723 42.33 43.37 -63.81
CA THR A 723 43.35 43.58 -64.85
C THR A 723 43.08 44.78 -65.78
N LEU A 724 42.57 45.88 -65.25
CA LEU A 724 42.35 47.11 -66.03
C LEU A 724 43.67 47.63 -66.58
N LYS A 725 43.74 47.78 -67.91
CA LYS A 725 44.88 48.30 -68.67
C LYS A 725 44.42 49.49 -69.52
N LEU A 726 45.33 50.45 -69.71
CA LEU A 726 45.09 51.66 -70.49
C LEU A 726 46.14 51.82 -71.58
N THR A 727 45.72 52.20 -72.78
CA THR A 727 46.60 52.47 -73.91
C THR A 727 46.27 53.84 -74.50
N ALA A 728 47.22 54.76 -74.48
CA ALA A 728 47.07 56.08 -75.12
C ALA A 728 47.15 55.96 -76.65
N ILE A 729 46.06 56.27 -77.35
CA ILE A 729 45.94 56.10 -78.80
C ILE A 729 46.34 57.38 -79.55
N SER A 730 45.77 58.52 -79.13
CA SER A 730 45.96 59.82 -79.78
C SER A 730 46.12 60.94 -78.74
N ARG A 731 46.16 62.19 -79.21
CA ARG A 731 46.14 63.40 -78.37
C ARG A 731 44.88 63.51 -77.52
N THR A 732 43.78 62.89 -77.95
CA THR A 732 42.46 63.05 -77.33
C THR A 732 41.78 61.72 -76.98
N GLN A 733 42.50 60.57 -77.07
CA GLN A 733 41.92 59.25 -76.86
C GLN A 733 42.79 58.28 -76.04
N ILE A 734 42.17 57.61 -75.07
CA ILE A 734 42.72 56.47 -74.32
C ILE A 734 41.76 55.28 -74.46
N ASN A 735 42.29 54.10 -74.79
CA ASN A 735 41.52 52.85 -74.79
C ASN A 735 41.74 52.08 -73.48
N LEU A 736 40.65 51.62 -72.88
CA LEU A 736 40.59 50.78 -71.68
C LEU A 736 40.35 49.33 -72.09
N SER A 737 41.01 48.39 -71.43
CA SER A 737 40.63 46.97 -71.44
C SER A 737 40.66 46.37 -70.03
N TRP A 738 39.70 45.52 -69.68
CA TRP A 738 39.62 44.82 -68.40
C TRP A 738 39.13 43.39 -68.60
N LEU A 739 39.35 42.53 -67.60
CA LEU A 739 38.80 41.18 -67.55
C LEU A 739 37.46 41.21 -66.83
N ASP A 740 36.44 40.67 -67.47
CA ASP A 740 35.15 40.39 -66.88
C ASP A 740 35.24 39.13 -66.01
N ASN A 741 34.91 39.26 -64.72
CA ASN A 741 34.86 38.15 -63.76
C ASN A 741 33.43 37.79 -63.36
N SER A 742 32.44 38.51 -63.88
CA SER A 742 31.02 38.38 -63.55
C SER A 742 30.27 37.65 -64.66
N ASN A 743 29.18 36.99 -64.28
CA ASN A 743 28.21 36.39 -65.20
C ASN A 743 26.77 36.83 -64.89
N ASN A 744 26.65 37.81 -63.98
CA ASN A 744 25.41 38.29 -63.38
C ASN A 744 25.37 39.83 -63.36
N GLU A 745 26.25 40.50 -64.10
CA GLU A 745 26.30 41.94 -64.28
C GLU A 745 25.29 42.40 -65.34
N SER A 746 24.72 43.58 -65.13
CA SER A 746 23.95 44.32 -66.14
C SER A 746 24.85 45.25 -66.96
N GLY A 747 26.10 45.45 -66.52
CA GLY A 747 27.11 46.21 -67.23
C GLY A 747 28.25 46.68 -66.33
N PHE A 748 29.09 47.58 -66.87
CA PHE A 748 30.24 48.15 -66.17
C PHE A 748 30.15 49.67 -66.09
N MET A 749 30.46 50.23 -64.91
CA MET A 749 30.64 51.66 -64.68
C MET A 749 32.12 51.99 -64.77
N ILE A 750 32.44 52.99 -65.59
CA ILE A 750 33.81 53.47 -65.81
C ILE A 750 33.91 54.85 -65.16
N GLU A 751 34.87 54.98 -64.25
CA GLU A 751 35.17 56.24 -63.59
C GLU A 751 36.55 56.76 -63.99
N ARG A 752 36.67 58.08 -64.06
CA ARG A 752 37.89 58.80 -64.41
C ARG A 752 38.24 59.83 -63.35
N SER A 753 39.54 60.00 -63.12
CA SER A 753 40.11 61.02 -62.25
C SER A 753 41.32 61.71 -62.93
N LEU A 754 41.60 62.95 -62.52
CA LEU A 754 42.80 63.71 -62.92
C LEU A 754 43.92 63.65 -61.88
N ASP A 755 43.58 63.38 -60.62
CA ASP A 755 44.51 63.37 -59.48
C ASP A 755 44.72 61.98 -58.88
N GLY A 756 43.96 60.99 -59.35
CA GLY A 756 43.98 59.62 -58.82
C GLY A 756 43.22 59.45 -57.50
N ILE A 757 42.53 60.49 -57.03
CA ILE A 757 41.81 60.54 -55.75
C ILE A 757 40.32 60.78 -56.00
N ASN A 758 39.99 61.84 -56.75
CA ASN A 758 38.63 62.26 -57.02
C ASN A 758 38.14 61.66 -58.35
N PHE A 759 37.38 60.57 -58.26
CA PHE A 759 36.84 59.85 -59.41
C PHE A 759 35.41 60.29 -59.72
N ASN A 760 35.13 60.51 -61.01
CA ASN A 760 33.80 60.77 -61.52
C ASN A 760 33.41 59.69 -62.52
N GLN A 761 32.17 59.20 -62.46
CA GLN A 761 31.63 58.30 -63.48
C GLN A 761 31.54 59.04 -64.82
N ILE A 762 32.12 58.45 -65.86
CA ILE A 762 32.16 59.04 -67.21
C ILE A 762 31.45 58.19 -68.25
N ALA A 763 31.22 56.90 -67.98
CA ALA A 763 30.53 56.01 -68.89
C ALA A 763 29.92 54.80 -68.17
N MET A 764 28.89 54.25 -68.79
CA MET A 764 28.35 52.92 -68.51
C MET A 764 28.34 52.12 -69.81
N VAL A 765 28.77 50.87 -69.75
CA VAL A 765 28.73 49.94 -70.88
C VAL A 765 27.87 48.73 -70.53
N GLY A 766 27.36 48.05 -71.56
CA GLY A 766 26.53 46.84 -71.40
C GLY A 766 27.28 45.65 -70.78
N PRO A 767 26.57 44.53 -70.53
CA PRO A 767 27.16 43.33 -69.94
C PRO A 767 28.19 42.70 -70.88
N ASN A 768 29.11 41.91 -70.36
CA ASN A 768 30.22 41.26 -71.09
C ASN A 768 31.18 42.19 -71.85
N VAL A 769 31.04 43.52 -71.74
CA VAL A 769 31.95 44.47 -72.37
C VAL A 769 33.27 44.47 -71.61
N GLN A 770 34.37 44.26 -72.34
CA GLN A 770 35.73 44.20 -71.78
C GLN A 770 36.66 45.32 -72.28
N THR A 771 36.17 46.19 -73.18
CA THR A 771 36.96 47.31 -73.73
C THR A 771 36.11 48.56 -73.91
N TRP A 772 36.69 49.75 -73.70
CA TRP A 772 36.02 51.02 -73.95
C TRP A 772 36.99 52.12 -74.36
N SER A 773 36.56 53.08 -75.19
CA SER A 773 37.39 54.19 -75.68
C SER A 773 36.97 55.51 -75.04
N ALA A 774 37.85 56.10 -74.23
CA ALA A 774 37.70 57.44 -73.69
C ALA A 774 38.20 58.47 -74.73
N THR A 775 37.29 59.21 -75.37
CA THR A 775 37.60 60.24 -76.38
C THR A 775 37.37 61.66 -75.83
N GLY A 776 37.79 62.69 -76.56
CA GLY A 776 37.62 64.10 -76.14
C GLY A 776 38.51 64.52 -74.95
N LEU A 777 39.64 63.82 -74.76
CA LEU A 777 40.60 64.10 -73.69
C LEU A 777 41.55 65.24 -74.07
N LEU A 778 42.16 65.90 -73.09
CA LEU A 778 43.18 66.91 -73.33
C LEU A 778 44.53 66.25 -73.66
N ALA A 779 45.28 66.85 -74.58
CA ALA A 779 46.62 66.40 -74.95
C ALA A 779 47.61 66.50 -73.79
N GLY A 780 48.59 65.61 -73.75
CA GLY A 780 49.63 65.59 -72.71
C GLY A 780 49.12 65.52 -71.26
N THR A 781 47.89 65.04 -71.01
CA THR A 781 47.26 65.04 -69.68
C THR A 781 47.22 63.61 -69.12
N ARG A 782 47.56 63.44 -67.83
CA ARG A 782 47.48 62.14 -67.15
C ARG A 782 46.06 61.90 -66.66
N TYR A 783 45.52 60.74 -66.96
CA TYR A 783 44.20 60.30 -66.53
C TYR A 783 44.30 58.99 -65.77
N TYR A 784 43.50 58.85 -64.71
CA TYR A 784 43.33 57.66 -63.90
C TYR A 784 41.95 57.08 -64.16
N PHE A 785 41.84 55.75 -64.27
CA PHE A 785 40.58 55.06 -64.46
C PHE A 785 40.44 53.89 -63.49
N ARG A 786 39.18 53.60 -63.12
CA ARG A 786 38.77 52.37 -62.44
C ARG A 786 37.42 51.93 -62.99
N VAL A 787 37.18 50.62 -63.00
CA VAL A 787 35.95 50.02 -63.54
C VAL A 787 35.30 49.16 -62.45
N ARG A 788 33.97 49.15 -62.37
CA ARG A 788 33.23 48.19 -61.54
C ARG A 788 32.04 47.62 -62.32
N ALA A 789 31.71 46.36 -62.09
CA ALA A 789 30.48 45.75 -62.56
C ALA A 789 29.29 46.18 -61.68
N TRP A 790 28.10 46.24 -62.24
CA TRP A 790 26.86 46.56 -61.53
C TRP A 790 25.70 45.66 -61.97
N ASN A 791 24.78 45.38 -61.06
CA ASN A 791 23.47 44.79 -61.36
C ASN A 791 22.41 45.34 -60.40
N SER A 792 21.20 44.77 -60.40
CA SER A 792 20.12 45.15 -59.49
C SER A 792 20.41 44.85 -58.01
N GLY A 793 21.34 43.94 -57.71
CA GLY A 793 21.84 43.66 -56.35
C GLY A 793 22.85 44.69 -55.84
N GLY A 794 23.37 45.55 -56.72
CA GLY A 794 24.27 46.63 -56.40
C GLY A 794 25.57 46.61 -57.20
N ASN A 795 26.55 47.33 -56.71
CA ASN A 795 27.85 47.48 -57.35
C ASN A 795 28.86 46.49 -56.77
N SER A 796 29.66 45.90 -57.66
CA SER A 796 30.88 45.21 -57.27
C SER A 796 31.92 46.18 -56.70
N ALA A 797 32.98 45.63 -56.09
CA ALA A 797 34.19 46.40 -55.85
C ALA A 797 34.81 46.90 -57.17
N TYR A 798 35.64 47.93 -57.11
CA TYR A 798 36.36 48.41 -58.28
C TYR A 798 37.51 47.46 -58.66
N SER A 799 37.88 47.49 -59.93
CA SER A 799 39.15 46.98 -60.45
C SER A 799 40.35 47.69 -59.81
N ASN A 800 41.56 47.28 -60.18
CA ASN A 800 42.75 48.12 -59.97
C ASN A 800 42.56 49.51 -60.62
N ILE A 801 43.14 50.54 -60.00
CA ILE A 801 43.28 51.87 -60.62
C ILE A 801 44.42 51.80 -61.63
N ALA A 802 44.15 52.18 -62.88
CA ALA A 802 45.16 52.30 -63.93
C ALA A 802 45.32 53.76 -64.35
N ASN A 803 46.50 54.17 -64.81
CA ASN A 803 46.71 55.54 -65.32
C ASN A 803 47.61 55.56 -66.56
N VAL A 804 47.39 56.54 -67.44
CA VAL A 804 48.23 56.81 -68.61
C VAL A 804 48.13 58.28 -69.00
N LYS A 805 49.16 58.79 -69.70
CA LYS A 805 49.21 60.15 -70.24
C LYS A 805 48.81 60.12 -71.72
N THR A 806 47.90 61.01 -72.15
CA THR A 806 47.59 61.18 -73.59
C THR A 806 48.84 61.63 -74.36
N LYS A 807 48.89 61.33 -75.67
CA LYS A 807 50.01 61.75 -76.51
C LYS A 807 50.08 63.30 -76.59
N PRO A 808 51.28 63.88 -76.71
CA PRO A 808 51.44 65.33 -76.87
C PRO A 808 50.90 65.83 -78.21
#